data_AF-A0A7J5DZI4-F1
#
_entry.id   AF-A0A7J5DZI4-F1
#
_cell.length_a   1.000
_cell.length_b   1.000
_cell.length_c   1.000
_cell.angle_alpha   90.00
_cell.angle_beta   90.00
_cell.angle_gamma   90.00
#
_symmetry.space_group_name_H-M   'P 1'
#
loop_
_entity.id
_entity.type
_entity.pdbx_description
1 polymer ?
#
loop_
_entity_poly.entity_id
_entity_poly.type
_entity_poly.pdbx_seq_one_letter_code
_entity_poly.pdbx_strand_id
1 'polypeptide(L)'
;MPVAERTPGFVGLTTSRGHELGIARLPGGGHGLCLDTGTRAWPTAATRIRLVRDPVVGYLLATHLDRARRDPVRAAALWWAVGALRGRNSAPATMRAYLAELERTDDARATRVRRTARGWVRDAVRLAAPRGGYVAPRPVLRPGTDPARSGAGTLTGLGLRSARGLPVPGVLVTLHLTGGATFADGRSTRTLVTTTTAPAPISWRRGSAAGPVAVRVRYTGVPAHHYRLHHGTARAQRVATAAGPRTLTASATAPAPVLRTPTLRTQVNLQRAEPGAQLVDAVTVSGLGGSPLPTPLTGEWQLLGPVAPAPGSAPAPPASPTQAPASCVGRDWSRAPVAAGGRFPVPHDGTFSVGATRVSATGCYTYRERLLGSATTVPVPWTSAGLPEETTLVAAAPRLRTLVNHQRATAGVELVDRVVLTGLPTGPAVAPVAPVPGSGSGTGSLTGQWQLLGPVAPDAQGRCTRATWTGAPVLAAGTFAVPLTGEPTTTLLVGRTRITRGGCYTYREALAGSAQSAPVPWTAAGIADETSLVGPRPVAVPQHPRVDTGGSRPGSPRPARGTSTVALPRLGLTATLTGVAFHGAVLPAPRGARTAGQWAHGAPLDALVGTTVLTGHVSDDSDRPGAFARLRSARRGDVVRVVDGAGTIHRWRVTRTWSVDRHRLPRSVFTQDVARRLVLITCTGRVTTPGGGFHYRRNLIVEAVPW
;
A
#
# COMPACT_ATOMS: atom_id res chain seq x y z
N MET A 1 -79.00 -52.77 -58.97
CA MET A 1 -77.59 -52.51 -59.31
C MET A 1 -76.78 -52.61 -58.02
N PRO A 2 -75.76 -53.46 -57.93
CA PRO A 2 -75.01 -53.63 -56.68
C PRO A 2 -74.35 -52.30 -56.31
N VAL A 3 -74.49 -51.89 -55.05
CA VAL A 3 -73.87 -50.68 -54.50
C VAL A 3 -72.37 -50.83 -54.71
N ALA A 4 -71.77 -49.95 -55.53
CA ALA A 4 -70.33 -49.94 -55.74
C ALA A 4 -69.64 -49.90 -54.37
N GLU A 5 -68.78 -50.88 -54.11
CA GLU A 5 -68.05 -50.99 -52.86
C GLU A 5 -67.29 -49.68 -52.61
N ARG A 6 -67.64 -48.98 -51.52
CA ARG A 6 -67.06 -47.66 -51.22
C ARG A 6 -65.56 -47.79 -51.05
N THR A 7 -64.83 -46.79 -51.55
CA THR A 7 -63.38 -46.82 -51.43
C THR A 7 -62.98 -46.82 -49.93
N PRO A 8 -62.10 -47.74 -49.49
CA PRO A 8 -61.75 -47.86 -48.07
C PRO A 8 -61.26 -46.54 -47.45
N GLY A 9 -61.91 -46.13 -46.37
CA GLY A 9 -61.57 -44.89 -45.64
C GLY A 9 -61.71 -43.62 -46.50
N PHE A 10 -62.63 -43.60 -47.46
CA PHE A 10 -62.92 -42.43 -48.29
C PHE A 10 -63.33 -41.22 -47.46
N VAL A 11 -62.74 -40.06 -47.79
CA VAL A 11 -63.11 -38.74 -47.30
C VAL A 11 -63.29 -37.85 -48.51
N GLY A 12 -64.49 -37.32 -48.68
CA GLY A 12 -64.82 -36.52 -49.86
C GLY A 12 -66.32 -36.37 -50.04
N LEU A 13 -66.72 -35.87 -51.20
CA LEU A 13 -68.11 -35.71 -51.57
C LEU A 13 -68.53 -36.84 -52.52
N THR A 14 -69.76 -37.32 -52.37
CA THR A 14 -70.35 -38.32 -53.26
C THR A 14 -71.49 -37.67 -54.03
N THR A 15 -71.53 -37.86 -55.35
CA THR A 15 -72.61 -37.36 -56.22
C THR A 15 -73.88 -38.22 -56.09
N SER A 16 -74.99 -37.75 -56.65
CA SER A 16 -76.26 -38.51 -56.71
C SER A 16 -76.11 -39.91 -57.34
N ARG A 17 -75.20 -40.07 -58.31
CA ARG A 17 -74.91 -41.36 -58.96
C ARG A 17 -73.82 -42.19 -58.25
N GLY A 18 -73.43 -41.80 -57.03
CA GLY A 18 -72.47 -42.55 -56.24
C GLY A 18 -71.00 -42.28 -56.58
N HIS A 19 -70.70 -41.31 -57.45
CA HIS A 19 -69.31 -40.99 -57.79
C HIS A 19 -68.58 -40.28 -56.65
N GLU A 20 -67.41 -40.78 -56.26
CA GLU A 20 -66.58 -40.29 -55.16
C GLU A 20 -65.57 -39.22 -55.61
N LEU A 21 -65.63 -38.03 -55.00
CA LEU A 21 -64.73 -36.90 -55.22
C LEU A 21 -63.93 -36.64 -53.95
N GLY A 22 -62.70 -37.13 -53.86
CA GLY A 22 -61.91 -36.92 -52.65
C GLY A 22 -60.65 -37.74 -52.54
N ILE A 23 -60.32 -38.10 -51.29
CA ILE A 23 -59.14 -38.86 -50.92
C ILE A 23 -59.57 -40.16 -50.24
N ALA A 24 -58.73 -41.18 -50.30
CA ALA A 24 -58.99 -42.47 -49.67
C ALA A 24 -57.73 -43.05 -49.02
N ARG A 25 -57.93 -44.05 -48.16
CA ARG A 25 -56.85 -44.71 -47.41
C ARG A 25 -56.16 -45.76 -48.28
N LEU A 26 -54.83 -45.78 -48.23
CA LEU A 26 -54.03 -46.80 -48.92
C LEU A 26 -53.77 -48.02 -48.02
N PRO A 27 -53.52 -49.22 -48.60
CA PRO A 27 -53.25 -50.46 -47.84
C PRO A 27 -52.06 -50.37 -46.89
N GLY A 28 -51.02 -49.61 -47.25
CA GLY A 28 -49.82 -49.37 -46.42
C GLY A 28 -49.98 -48.24 -45.38
N GLY A 29 -51.20 -47.75 -45.15
CA GLY A 29 -51.47 -46.57 -44.33
C GLY A 29 -51.32 -45.24 -45.09
N GLY A 30 -51.80 -44.16 -44.48
CA GLY A 30 -51.86 -42.83 -45.10
C GLY A 30 -53.05 -42.64 -46.06
N HIS A 31 -53.26 -41.41 -46.52
CA HIS A 31 -54.32 -41.07 -47.49
C HIS A 31 -53.70 -40.54 -48.78
N GLY A 32 -54.37 -40.75 -49.90
CA GLY A 32 -53.98 -40.22 -51.21
C GLY A 32 -55.20 -39.89 -52.06
N LEU A 33 -54.95 -39.27 -53.21
CA LEU A 33 -56.00 -38.95 -54.18
C LEU A 33 -55.82 -39.69 -55.48
N CYS A 34 -56.93 -40.07 -56.11
CA CYS A 34 -56.97 -40.78 -57.37
C CYS A 34 -56.56 -39.88 -58.55
N LEU A 35 -55.67 -40.40 -59.41
CA LEU A 35 -55.25 -39.78 -60.67
C LEU A 35 -55.81 -40.49 -61.92
N ASP A 36 -56.68 -41.49 -61.77
CA ASP A 36 -57.30 -42.23 -62.88
C ASP A 36 -58.82 -42.40 -62.65
N THR A 37 -59.55 -41.29 -62.69
CA THR A 37 -60.97 -41.26 -62.33
C THR A 37 -61.84 -42.07 -63.30
N GLY A 38 -62.69 -42.95 -62.77
CA GLY A 38 -63.74 -43.66 -63.54
C GLY A 38 -63.53 -45.17 -63.65
N THR A 39 -62.50 -45.62 -64.35
CA THR A 39 -62.47 -46.98 -64.94
C THR A 39 -61.59 -48.01 -64.22
N ARG A 40 -60.85 -47.61 -63.18
CA ARG A 40 -59.93 -48.50 -62.45
C ARG A 40 -60.34 -48.63 -61.00
N ALA A 41 -60.08 -49.80 -60.41
CA ALA A 41 -60.33 -50.05 -58.99
C ALA A 41 -59.27 -49.37 -58.10
N TRP A 42 -59.65 -49.00 -56.88
CA TRP A 42 -58.71 -48.50 -55.88
C TRP A 42 -57.70 -49.59 -55.49
N PRO A 43 -56.41 -49.27 -55.25
CA PRO A 43 -55.41 -50.27 -54.90
C PRO A 43 -55.72 -50.97 -53.56
N THR A 44 -55.78 -52.31 -53.56
CA THR A 44 -56.01 -53.14 -52.37
C THR A 44 -54.74 -53.76 -51.77
N ALA A 45 -53.61 -53.70 -52.51
CA ALA A 45 -52.30 -54.19 -52.07
C ALA A 45 -51.21 -53.10 -52.19
N ALA A 46 -50.01 -53.37 -51.63
CA ALA A 46 -48.88 -52.45 -51.73
C ALA A 46 -48.50 -52.16 -53.20
N THR A 47 -48.28 -50.89 -53.51
CA THR A 47 -47.97 -50.39 -54.86
C THR A 47 -46.51 -50.00 -54.99
N ARG A 48 -45.94 -50.06 -56.21
CA ARG A 48 -44.63 -49.46 -56.48
C ARG A 48 -44.71 -47.94 -56.34
N ILE A 49 -43.79 -47.34 -55.58
CA ILE A 49 -43.75 -45.89 -55.32
C ILE A 49 -42.68 -45.23 -56.19
N ARG A 50 -43.05 -44.16 -56.90
CA ARG A 50 -42.11 -43.28 -57.61
C ARG A 50 -42.23 -41.85 -57.10
N LEU A 51 -41.11 -41.20 -56.81
CA LEU A 51 -41.10 -39.76 -56.49
C LEU A 51 -41.18 -38.95 -57.78
N VAL A 52 -42.17 -38.06 -57.86
CA VAL A 52 -42.36 -37.17 -59.02
C VAL A 52 -42.11 -35.73 -58.60
N ARG A 53 -41.20 -35.04 -59.31
CA ARG A 53 -40.84 -33.64 -59.04
C ARG A 53 -41.83 -32.69 -59.68
N ASP A 54 -42.84 -32.29 -58.92
CA ASP A 54 -43.76 -31.22 -59.24
C ASP A 54 -43.91 -30.32 -58.00
N PRO A 55 -43.26 -29.15 -57.95
CA PRO A 55 -43.29 -28.27 -56.79
C PRO A 55 -44.69 -27.85 -56.37
N VAL A 56 -45.59 -27.64 -57.34
CA VAL A 56 -46.95 -27.17 -57.08
C VAL A 56 -47.79 -28.31 -56.51
N VAL A 57 -47.76 -29.49 -57.13
CA VAL A 57 -48.49 -30.67 -56.64
C VAL A 57 -47.90 -31.21 -55.33
N GLY A 58 -46.57 -31.20 -55.20
CA GLY A 58 -45.86 -31.54 -53.97
C GLY A 58 -46.26 -30.63 -52.81
N TYR A 59 -46.31 -29.32 -53.03
CA TYR A 59 -46.78 -28.35 -52.02
C TYR A 59 -48.25 -28.57 -51.66
N LEU A 60 -49.14 -28.77 -52.65
CA LEU A 60 -50.56 -29.01 -52.42
C LEU A 60 -50.77 -30.23 -51.52
N LEU A 61 -50.11 -31.34 -51.83
CA LEU A 61 -50.21 -32.58 -51.07
C LEU A 61 -49.55 -32.44 -49.69
N ALA A 62 -48.35 -31.88 -49.59
CA ALA A 62 -47.66 -31.72 -48.31
C ALA A 62 -48.40 -30.77 -47.34
N THR A 63 -49.10 -29.77 -47.86
CA THR A 63 -49.73 -28.72 -47.04
C THR A 63 -51.20 -29.03 -46.69
N HIS A 64 -51.93 -29.70 -47.60
CA HIS A 64 -53.38 -29.85 -47.48
C HIS A 64 -53.87 -31.28 -47.32
N LEU A 65 -53.10 -32.30 -47.69
CA LEU A 65 -53.59 -33.69 -47.69
C LEU A 65 -54.01 -34.18 -46.32
N ASP A 66 -53.23 -33.91 -45.27
CA ASP A 66 -53.59 -34.34 -43.92
C ASP A 66 -54.82 -33.59 -43.39
N ARG A 67 -54.89 -32.27 -43.63
CA ARG A 67 -56.04 -31.43 -43.26
C ARG A 67 -57.32 -31.85 -43.99
N ALA A 68 -57.20 -32.30 -45.24
CA ALA A 68 -58.31 -32.76 -46.06
C ALA A 68 -58.97 -34.04 -45.51
N ARG A 69 -58.27 -34.84 -44.69
CA ARG A 69 -58.83 -36.04 -44.06
C ARG A 69 -59.97 -35.76 -43.08
N ARG A 70 -60.14 -34.50 -42.67
CA ARG A 70 -61.13 -34.08 -41.67
C ARG A 70 -62.24 -33.21 -42.28
N ASP A 71 -62.20 -32.96 -43.59
CA ASP A 71 -63.13 -32.05 -44.27
C ASP A 71 -63.41 -32.55 -45.69
N PRO A 72 -64.63 -33.09 -45.95
CA PRO A 72 -65.05 -33.60 -47.25
C PRO A 72 -64.89 -32.60 -48.41
N VAL A 73 -65.15 -31.31 -48.17
CA VAL A 73 -65.03 -30.26 -49.20
C VAL A 73 -63.56 -30.01 -49.53
N ARG A 74 -62.69 -30.01 -48.52
CA ARG A 74 -61.23 -29.89 -48.72
C ARG A 74 -60.64 -31.10 -49.42
N ALA A 75 -61.12 -32.31 -49.14
CA ALA A 75 -60.70 -33.52 -49.85
C ALA A 75 -61.11 -33.47 -51.34
N ALA A 76 -62.36 -33.12 -51.63
CA ALA A 76 -62.82 -32.92 -53.01
C ALA A 76 -62.06 -31.79 -53.72
N ALA A 77 -61.75 -30.69 -53.01
CA ALA A 77 -60.96 -29.58 -53.53
C ALA A 77 -59.51 -29.97 -53.83
N LEU A 78 -58.88 -30.79 -52.99
CA LEU A 78 -57.51 -31.26 -53.22
C LEU A 78 -57.44 -32.19 -54.44
N TRP A 79 -58.41 -33.11 -54.53
CA TRP A 79 -58.58 -33.99 -55.69
C TRP A 79 -58.77 -33.19 -56.98
N TRP A 80 -59.64 -32.17 -56.97
CA TRP A 80 -59.85 -31.28 -58.11
C TRP A 80 -58.61 -30.44 -58.45
N ALA A 81 -57.93 -29.89 -57.45
CA ALA A 81 -56.73 -29.07 -57.63
C ALA A 81 -55.62 -29.87 -58.31
N VAL A 82 -55.32 -31.07 -57.81
CA VAL A 82 -54.24 -31.91 -58.36
C VAL A 82 -54.66 -32.55 -59.67
N GLY A 83 -55.85 -33.14 -59.73
CA GLY A 83 -56.31 -33.90 -60.89
C GLY A 83 -56.63 -33.03 -62.10
N ALA A 84 -57.48 -32.01 -61.94
CA ALA A 84 -57.98 -31.18 -63.03
C ALA A 84 -57.12 -29.91 -63.23
N LEU A 85 -56.95 -29.07 -62.21
CA LEU A 85 -56.27 -27.77 -62.36
C LEU A 85 -54.75 -27.90 -62.61
N ARG A 86 -54.13 -28.99 -62.11
CA ARG A 86 -52.73 -29.33 -62.39
C ARG A 86 -52.56 -30.42 -63.45
N GLY A 87 -53.65 -30.91 -64.04
CA GLY A 87 -53.63 -31.86 -65.15
C GLY A 87 -52.95 -33.19 -64.82
N ARG A 88 -53.06 -33.67 -63.57
CA ARG A 88 -52.43 -34.94 -63.16
C ARG A 88 -53.34 -36.15 -63.33
N ASN A 89 -54.64 -35.94 -63.55
CA ASN A 89 -55.58 -37.03 -63.80
C ASN A 89 -55.55 -37.47 -65.26
N SER A 90 -55.64 -38.77 -65.52
CA SER A 90 -55.71 -39.34 -66.88
C SER A 90 -57.07 -39.19 -67.56
N ALA A 91 -58.14 -38.93 -66.79
CA ALA A 91 -59.52 -38.79 -67.28
C ALA A 91 -60.14 -37.43 -66.86
N PRO A 92 -59.60 -36.30 -67.36
CA PRO A 92 -60.05 -34.96 -66.94
C PRO A 92 -61.49 -34.64 -67.35
N ALA A 93 -62.01 -35.22 -68.44
CA ALA A 93 -63.41 -35.08 -68.84
C ALA A 93 -64.36 -35.73 -67.83
N THR A 94 -64.02 -36.93 -67.37
CA THR A 94 -64.78 -37.66 -66.34
C THR A 94 -64.77 -36.92 -65.00
N MET A 95 -63.62 -36.39 -64.57
CA MET A 95 -63.56 -35.55 -63.37
C MET A 95 -64.48 -34.32 -63.48
N ARG A 96 -64.47 -33.64 -64.65
CA ARG A 96 -65.35 -32.49 -64.91
C ARG A 96 -66.82 -32.89 -64.84
N ALA A 97 -67.20 -34.02 -65.42
CA ALA A 97 -68.56 -34.54 -65.36
C ALA A 97 -69.01 -34.81 -63.91
N TYR A 98 -68.15 -35.40 -63.08
CA TYR A 98 -68.45 -35.67 -61.67
C TYR A 98 -68.66 -34.37 -60.87
N LEU A 99 -67.84 -33.34 -61.11
CA LEU A 99 -68.03 -32.05 -60.44
C LEU A 99 -69.26 -31.29 -60.96
N ALA A 100 -69.56 -31.37 -62.27
CA ALA A 100 -70.76 -30.79 -62.86
C ALA A 100 -72.04 -31.50 -62.37
N GLU A 101 -71.95 -32.80 -62.06
CA GLU A 101 -73.03 -33.50 -61.37
C GLU A 101 -73.24 -32.99 -59.95
N LEU A 102 -72.16 -32.85 -59.17
CA LEU A 102 -72.25 -32.25 -57.85
C LEU A 102 -72.86 -30.85 -57.91
N GLU A 103 -72.48 -30.05 -58.91
CA GLU A 103 -72.99 -28.68 -59.14
C GLU A 103 -74.50 -28.66 -59.41
N ARG A 104 -75.00 -29.61 -60.21
CA ARG A 104 -76.45 -29.76 -60.44
C ARG A 104 -77.22 -30.13 -59.17
N THR A 105 -76.60 -30.84 -58.24
CA THR A 105 -77.26 -31.36 -57.02
C THR A 105 -77.01 -30.52 -55.75
N ASP A 106 -75.88 -29.82 -55.67
CA ASP A 106 -75.40 -29.01 -54.54
C ASP A 106 -74.36 -27.99 -55.05
N ASP A 107 -74.87 -26.96 -55.74
CA ASP A 107 -74.07 -25.87 -56.33
C ASP A 107 -73.18 -25.19 -55.28
N ALA A 108 -73.70 -24.97 -54.07
CA ALA A 108 -72.97 -24.33 -52.99
C ALA A 108 -71.69 -25.12 -52.60
N ARG A 109 -71.78 -26.46 -52.48
CA ARG A 109 -70.59 -27.30 -52.24
C ARG A 109 -69.66 -27.32 -53.45
N ALA A 110 -70.17 -27.48 -54.67
CA ALA A 110 -69.35 -27.48 -55.88
C ALA A 110 -68.57 -26.17 -56.04
N THR A 111 -69.22 -25.03 -55.79
CA THR A 111 -68.60 -23.69 -55.80
C THR A 111 -67.52 -23.56 -54.73
N ARG A 112 -67.76 -24.05 -53.50
CA ARG A 112 -66.72 -24.09 -52.44
C ARG A 112 -65.52 -24.95 -52.83
N VAL A 113 -65.75 -26.11 -53.44
CA VAL A 113 -64.68 -26.98 -53.97
C VAL A 113 -63.83 -26.24 -55.00
N ARG A 114 -64.46 -25.62 -56.01
CA ARG A 114 -63.76 -24.87 -57.07
C ARG A 114 -62.97 -23.68 -56.51
N ARG A 115 -63.59 -22.87 -55.64
CA ARG A 115 -62.96 -21.69 -55.03
C ARG A 115 -61.75 -22.08 -54.19
N THR A 116 -61.88 -23.10 -53.34
CA THR A 116 -60.81 -23.60 -52.48
C THR A 116 -59.65 -24.15 -53.32
N ALA A 117 -59.94 -24.98 -54.32
CA ALA A 117 -58.94 -25.56 -55.21
C ALA A 117 -58.17 -24.48 -55.99
N ARG A 118 -58.87 -23.50 -56.56
CA ARG A 118 -58.24 -22.36 -57.26
C ARG A 118 -57.37 -21.53 -56.32
N GLY A 119 -57.83 -21.27 -55.10
CA GLY A 119 -57.06 -20.61 -54.04
C GLY A 119 -55.74 -21.33 -53.76
N TRP A 120 -55.81 -22.63 -53.46
CA TRP A 120 -54.63 -23.44 -53.17
C TRP A 120 -53.66 -23.54 -54.35
N VAL A 121 -54.15 -23.67 -55.59
CA VAL A 121 -53.27 -23.68 -56.78
C VAL A 121 -52.56 -22.33 -56.95
N ARG A 122 -53.25 -21.21 -56.76
CA ARG A 122 -52.62 -19.87 -56.80
C ARG A 122 -51.54 -19.75 -55.73
N ASP A 123 -51.83 -20.16 -54.50
CA ASP A 123 -50.87 -20.13 -53.38
C ASP A 123 -49.66 -21.02 -53.65
N ALA A 124 -49.89 -22.24 -54.13
CA ALA A 124 -48.84 -23.20 -54.47
C ALA A 124 -47.95 -22.70 -55.63
N VAL A 125 -48.53 -22.05 -56.65
CA VAL A 125 -47.74 -21.44 -57.74
C VAL A 125 -46.90 -20.28 -57.22
N ARG A 126 -47.42 -19.44 -56.31
CA ARG A 126 -46.64 -18.34 -55.73
C ARG A 126 -45.50 -18.85 -54.85
N LEU A 127 -45.78 -19.81 -53.95
CA LEU A 127 -44.87 -20.19 -52.87
C LEU A 127 -43.92 -21.34 -53.22
N ALA A 128 -44.26 -22.22 -54.18
CA ALA A 128 -43.48 -23.42 -54.46
C ALA A 128 -42.77 -23.43 -55.83
N ALA A 129 -43.17 -22.59 -56.81
CA ALA A 129 -42.54 -22.53 -58.13
C ALA A 129 -41.48 -21.41 -58.21
N PRO A 130 -40.42 -21.55 -59.05
CA PRO A 130 -40.07 -22.68 -59.93
C PRO A 130 -39.29 -23.81 -59.22
N ARG A 131 -38.66 -24.72 -59.98
CA ARG A 131 -37.99 -25.94 -59.49
C ARG A 131 -36.87 -25.72 -58.44
N GLY A 132 -36.45 -24.48 -58.18
CA GLY A 132 -35.31 -24.11 -57.34
C GLY A 132 -35.42 -24.46 -55.85
N GLY A 133 -36.59 -24.86 -55.36
CA GLY A 133 -36.73 -25.29 -53.95
C GLY A 133 -37.15 -24.17 -53.00
N TYR A 134 -37.03 -24.46 -51.70
CA TYR A 134 -37.06 -23.45 -50.65
C TYR A 134 -35.64 -23.10 -50.24
N VAL A 135 -35.41 -21.82 -49.99
CA VAL A 135 -34.13 -21.29 -49.52
C VAL A 135 -34.29 -20.88 -48.07
N ALA A 136 -33.48 -21.49 -47.20
CA ALA A 136 -33.23 -20.98 -45.87
C ALA A 136 -32.24 -19.80 -46.01
N PRO A 137 -32.64 -18.55 -45.70
CA PRO A 137 -31.73 -17.42 -45.73
C PRO A 137 -30.57 -17.64 -44.77
N ARG A 138 -29.41 -17.08 -45.09
CA ARG A 138 -28.28 -17.06 -44.16
C ARG A 138 -28.66 -16.16 -42.98
N PRO A 139 -28.73 -16.70 -41.75
CA PRO A 139 -28.95 -15.86 -40.58
C PRO A 139 -27.78 -14.88 -40.44
N VAL A 140 -28.03 -13.72 -39.85
CA VAL A 140 -27.00 -12.73 -39.56
C VAL A 140 -26.94 -12.55 -38.06
N LEU A 141 -25.81 -12.93 -37.48
CA LEU A 141 -25.54 -12.81 -36.05
C LEU A 141 -24.57 -11.65 -35.84
N ARG A 142 -25.07 -10.49 -35.41
CA ARG A 142 -24.27 -9.28 -35.18
C ARG A 142 -24.02 -9.08 -33.68
N PRO A 143 -22.77 -8.94 -33.23
CA PRO A 143 -22.47 -8.37 -31.93
C PRO A 143 -23.06 -6.95 -31.82
N GLY A 144 -23.51 -6.58 -30.62
CA GLY A 144 -23.91 -5.22 -30.32
C GLY A 144 -22.70 -4.30 -30.38
N THR A 145 -22.89 -3.11 -30.94
CA THR A 145 -21.87 -2.04 -30.96
C THR A 145 -21.95 -1.14 -29.73
N ASP A 146 -22.99 -1.30 -28.91
CA ASP A 146 -23.20 -0.57 -27.65
C ASP A 146 -22.30 -1.16 -26.55
N PRO A 147 -21.29 -0.41 -26.09
CA PRO A 147 -20.36 -0.88 -25.06
C PRO A 147 -21.05 -1.08 -23.69
N ALA A 148 -22.14 -0.37 -23.39
CA ALA A 148 -22.89 -0.50 -22.14
C ALA A 148 -23.68 -1.82 -22.06
N ARG A 149 -23.82 -2.51 -23.21
CA ARG A 149 -24.41 -3.84 -23.33
C ARG A 149 -23.38 -4.84 -23.83
N SER A 150 -22.15 -4.72 -23.34
CA SER A 150 -21.04 -5.59 -23.70
C SER A 150 -21.44 -7.07 -23.59
N GLY A 151 -21.32 -7.81 -24.69
CA GLY A 151 -21.74 -9.21 -24.80
C GLY A 151 -23.16 -9.43 -25.35
N ALA A 152 -23.98 -8.40 -25.55
CA ALA A 152 -25.27 -8.54 -26.24
C ALA A 152 -25.11 -8.44 -27.77
N GLY A 153 -26.07 -8.98 -28.53
CA GLY A 153 -26.12 -8.85 -29.98
C GLY A 153 -27.51 -9.11 -30.55
N THR A 154 -27.63 -9.04 -31.86
CA THR A 154 -28.89 -9.28 -32.59
C THR A 154 -28.75 -10.41 -33.60
N LEU A 155 -29.83 -11.18 -33.74
CA LEU A 155 -30.01 -12.21 -34.75
C LEU A 155 -31.10 -11.77 -35.72
N THR A 156 -30.76 -11.70 -37.00
CA THR A 156 -31.66 -11.34 -38.11
C THR A 156 -31.51 -12.32 -39.28
N GLY A 157 -32.20 -12.10 -40.39
CA GLY A 157 -32.13 -12.98 -41.56
C GLY A 157 -32.83 -14.32 -41.35
N LEU A 158 -33.88 -14.35 -40.54
CA LEU A 158 -34.70 -15.54 -40.28
C LEU A 158 -35.91 -15.58 -41.20
N GLY A 159 -36.41 -16.79 -41.48
CA GLY A 159 -37.58 -17.02 -42.32
C GLY A 159 -37.32 -18.09 -43.37
N LEU A 160 -38.33 -18.46 -44.15
CA LEU A 160 -38.17 -19.37 -45.28
C LEU A 160 -38.59 -18.66 -46.56
N ARG A 161 -37.77 -18.76 -47.61
CA ARG A 161 -38.07 -18.16 -48.92
C ARG A 161 -38.39 -19.23 -49.94
N SER A 162 -39.36 -18.95 -50.80
CA SER A 162 -39.58 -19.68 -52.04
C SER A 162 -38.41 -19.46 -53.01
N ALA A 163 -38.35 -20.25 -54.09
CA ALA A 163 -37.41 -20.04 -55.20
C ALA A 163 -37.55 -18.66 -55.89
N ARG A 164 -38.65 -17.94 -55.67
CA ARG A 164 -38.88 -16.56 -56.15
C ARG A 164 -38.61 -15.49 -55.08
N GLY A 165 -38.05 -15.86 -53.93
CA GLY A 165 -37.75 -14.92 -52.83
C GLY A 165 -38.93 -14.58 -51.93
N LEU A 166 -40.16 -15.02 -52.25
CA LEU A 166 -41.37 -14.78 -51.45
C LEU A 166 -41.32 -15.53 -50.10
N PRO A 167 -41.82 -14.92 -49.01
CA PRO A 167 -41.86 -15.54 -47.68
C PRO A 167 -42.86 -16.70 -47.63
N VAL A 168 -42.47 -17.81 -47.00
CA VAL A 168 -43.28 -19.02 -46.86
C VAL A 168 -43.72 -19.16 -45.40
N PRO A 169 -45.01 -18.93 -45.07
CA PRO A 169 -45.50 -18.98 -43.70
C PRO A 169 -45.78 -20.42 -43.22
N GLY A 170 -45.91 -20.60 -41.90
CA GLY A 170 -46.38 -21.84 -41.27
C GLY A 170 -45.32 -22.93 -41.10
N VAL A 171 -44.03 -22.62 -41.27
CA VAL A 171 -42.92 -23.56 -41.07
C VAL A 171 -42.33 -23.34 -39.68
N LEU A 172 -42.11 -24.43 -38.94
CA LEU A 172 -41.51 -24.38 -37.60
C LEU A 172 -40.00 -24.14 -37.73
N VAL A 173 -39.49 -23.19 -36.97
CA VAL A 173 -38.08 -22.81 -36.92
C VAL A 173 -37.56 -23.01 -35.51
N THR A 174 -36.50 -23.80 -35.37
CA THR A 174 -35.79 -23.99 -34.11
C THR A 174 -34.41 -23.32 -34.20
N LEU A 175 -34.17 -22.37 -33.31
CA LEU A 175 -32.89 -21.68 -33.13
C LEU A 175 -32.13 -22.34 -31.99
N HIS A 176 -30.83 -22.56 -32.19
CA HIS A 176 -29.92 -23.07 -31.18
C HIS A 176 -28.62 -22.26 -31.18
N LEU A 177 -28.36 -21.56 -30.08
CA LEU A 177 -27.11 -20.85 -29.82
C LEU A 177 -26.07 -21.78 -29.18
N THR A 178 -24.81 -21.61 -29.57
CA THR A 178 -23.65 -22.28 -28.98
C THR A 178 -22.57 -21.25 -28.62
N GLY A 179 -21.52 -21.68 -27.90
CA GLY A 179 -20.49 -20.77 -27.39
C GLY A 179 -20.91 -20.02 -26.11
N GLY A 180 -21.76 -20.64 -25.29
CA GLY A 180 -22.21 -20.09 -24.00
C GLY A 180 -23.20 -18.93 -24.12
N ALA A 181 -23.74 -18.67 -25.32
CA ALA A 181 -24.73 -17.61 -25.54
C ALA A 181 -26.16 -18.06 -25.26
N THR A 182 -26.98 -17.12 -24.78
CA THR A 182 -28.40 -17.31 -24.46
C THR A 182 -29.26 -16.21 -25.08
N PHE A 183 -30.55 -16.49 -25.25
CA PHE A 183 -31.55 -15.49 -25.62
C PHE A 183 -31.98 -14.69 -24.38
N ALA A 184 -32.84 -13.68 -24.57
CA ALA A 184 -33.32 -12.81 -23.50
C ALA A 184 -34.01 -13.54 -22.33
N ASP A 185 -34.51 -14.75 -22.56
CA ASP A 185 -35.13 -15.63 -21.56
C ASP A 185 -34.12 -16.56 -20.85
N GLY A 186 -32.82 -16.38 -21.11
CA GLY A 186 -31.74 -17.19 -20.53
C GLY A 186 -31.55 -18.56 -21.18
N ARG A 187 -32.33 -18.93 -22.19
CA ARG A 187 -32.22 -20.25 -22.86
C ARG A 187 -31.30 -20.19 -24.08
N SER A 188 -30.64 -21.29 -24.41
CA SER A 188 -29.84 -21.43 -25.64
C SER A 188 -30.68 -21.82 -26.85
N THR A 189 -31.95 -22.20 -26.64
CA THR A 189 -32.88 -22.60 -27.70
C THR A 189 -34.12 -21.73 -27.72
N ARG A 190 -34.63 -21.46 -28.93
CA ARG A 190 -35.87 -20.70 -29.14
C ARG A 190 -36.59 -21.20 -30.38
N THR A 191 -37.92 -21.32 -30.31
CA THR A 191 -38.75 -21.71 -31.45
C THR A 191 -39.60 -20.56 -31.95
N LEU A 192 -39.85 -20.52 -33.25
CA LEU A 192 -40.76 -19.58 -33.90
C LEU A 192 -41.39 -20.23 -35.13
N VAL A 193 -42.47 -19.63 -35.64
CA VAL A 193 -43.13 -20.08 -36.88
C VAL A 193 -42.96 -18.99 -37.93
N THR A 194 -42.65 -19.36 -39.16
CA THR A 194 -42.51 -18.39 -40.25
C THR A 194 -43.84 -17.72 -40.56
N THR A 195 -43.80 -16.42 -40.85
CA THR A 195 -44.97 -15.63 -41.26
C THR A 195 -44.74 -15.06 -42.67
N THR A 196 -45.67 -14.24 -43.16
CA THR A 196 -45.53 -13.49 -44.42
C THR A 196 -44.60 -12.29 -44.29
N THR A 197 -44.15 -11.94 -43.09
CA THR A 197 -43.18 -10.87 -42.81
C THR A 197 -41.92 -11.43 -42.18
N ALA A 198 -40.82 -10.69 -42.27
CA ALA A 198 -39.61 -11.07 -41.56
C ALA A 198 -39.82 -10.93 -40.04
N PRO A 199 -39.30 -11.85 -39.22
CA PRO A 199 -39.32 -11.71 -37.77
C PRO A 199 -38.56 -10.44 -37.34
N ALA A 200 -39.01 -9.82 -36.24
CA ALA A 200 -38.24 -8.77 -35.59
C ALA A 200 -36.84 -9.29 -35.16
N PRO A 201 -35.81 -8.42 -35.10
CA PRO A 201 -34.50 -8.79 -34.60
C PRO A 201 -34.58 -9.46 -33.22
N ILE A 202 -33.93 -10.61 -33.07
CA ILE A 202 -33.91 -11.36 -31.82
C ILE A 202 -32.63 -11.04 -31.05
N SER A 203 -32.76 -10.54 -29.82
CA SER A 203 -31.62 -10.27 -28.95
C SER A 203 -31.03 -11.55 -28.36
N TRP A 204 -29.70 -11.59 -28.27
CA TRP A 204 -28.93 -12.64 -27.58
C TRP A 204 -27.85 -12.01 -26.69
N ARG A 205 -27.35 -12.77 -25.71
CA ARG A 205 -26.27 -12.38 -24.81
C ARG A 205 -25.22 -13.48 -24.74
N ARG A 206 -23.96 -13.09 -24.69
CA ARG A 206 -22.79 -13.94 -24.51
C ARG A 206 -22.64 -14.25 -23.01
N GLY A 207 -22.41 -15.52 -22.68
CA GLY A 207 -21.97 -15.92 -21.35
C GLY A 207 -20.48 -15.62 -21.11
N SER A 208 -19.89 -16.23 -20.09
CA SER A 208 -18.47 -16.06 -19.73
C SER A 208 -17.46 -16.68 -20.71
N ALA A 209 -17.91 -17.38 -21.75
CA ALA A 209 -17.05 -18.06 -22.70
C ALA A 209 -16.41 -17.08 -23.72
N ALA A 210 -15.08 -17.16 -23.85
CA ALA A 210 -14.28 -16.29 -24.73
C ALA A 210 -14.30 -16.70 -26.23
N GLY A 211 -14.93 -17.82 -26.59
CA GLY A 211 -14.95 -18.36 -27.97
C GLY A 211 -15.99 -17.71 -28.89
N PRO A 212 -16.02 -18.03 -30.19
CA PRO A 212 -17.04 -17.53 -31.12
C PRO A 212 -18.44 -18.01 -30.72
N VAL A 213 -19.46 -17.19 -31.01
CA VAL A 213 -20.87 -17.58 -30.83
C VAL A 213 -21.41 -18.01 -32.18
N ALA A 214 -22.07 -19.18 -32.23
CA ALA A 214 -22.73 -19.64 -33.43
C ALA A 214 -24.23 -19.86 -33.19
N VAL A 215 -25.01 -19.68 -34.25
CA VAL A 215 -26.42 -20.03 -34.29
C VAL A 215 -26.64 -21.11 -35.35
N ARG A 216 -27.34 -22.17 -34.96
CA ARG A 216 -27.91 -23.16 -35.89
C ARG A 216 -29.41 -22.93 -35.97
N VAL A 217 -29.92 -22.75 -37.19
CA VAL A 217 -31.33 -22.55 -37.49
C VAL A 217 -31.83 -23.78 -38.22
N ARG A 218 -32.85 -24.45 -37.69
CA ARG A 218 -33.47 -25.64 -38.27
C ARG A 218 -34.92 -25.34 -38.64
N TYR A 219 -35.24 -25.44 -39.93
CA TYR A 219 -36.58 -25.31 -40.47
C TYR A 219 -37.19 -26.71 -40.64
N THR A 220 -38.21 -27.06 -39.87
CA THR A 220 -38.89 -28.36 -39.91
C THR A 220 -40.30 -28.22 -40.47
N GLY A 221 -40.79 -29.26 -41.15
CA GLY A 221 -42.09 -29.19 -41.82
C GLY A 221 -42.06 -28.44 -43.15
N VAL A 222 -40.88 -28.27 -43.77
CA VAL A 222 -40.76 -27.61 -45.07
C VAL A 222 -41.49 -28.45 -46.12
N PRO A 223 -42.46 -27.89 -46.87
CA PRO A 223 -43.24 -28.65 -47.85
C PRO A 223 -42.34 -29.34 -48.88
N ALA A 224 -42.72 -30.54 -49.32
CA ALA A 224 -41.95 -31.26 -50.31
C ALA A 224 -42.18 -30.71 -51.73
N HIS A 225 -41.13 -30.68 -52.55
CA HIS A 225 -41.23 -30.39 -54.00
C HIS A 225 -41.57 -31.63 -54.83
N HIS A 226 -41.67 -32.77 -54.17
CA HIS A 226 -42.03 -34.04 -54.78
C HIS A 226 -43.33 -34.53 -54.18
N TYR A 227 -44.03 -35.36 -54.93
CA TYR A 227 -45.09 -36.20 -54.39
C TYR A 227 -44.77 -37.66 -54.69
N ARG A 228 -45.33 -38.57 -53.89
CA ARG A 228 -45.21 -40.00 -54.12
C ARG A 228 -46.34 -40.43 -55.04
N LEU A 229 -45.98 -40.99 -56.18
CA LEU A 229 -46.89 -41.60 -57.13
C LEU A 229 -46.88 -43.12 -56.88
N HIS A 230 -48.02 -43.62 -56.42
CA HIS A 230 -48.30 -45.04 -56.26
C HIS A 230 -48.81 -45.59 -57.58
N HIS A 231 -48.14 -46.60 -58.11
CA HIS A 231 -48.50 -47.26 -59.36
C HIS A 231 -48.68 -48.77 -59.10
N GLY A 232 -49.88 -49.28 -59.34
CA GLY A 232 -50.20 -50.71 -59.25
C GLY A 232 -50.07 -51.42 -60.60
N THR A 233 -50.76 -52.55 -60.73
CA THR A 233 -50.96 -53.28 -62.01
C THR A 233 -51.78 -52.44 -62.99
N ALA A 234 -51.82 -52.80 -64.28
CA ALA A 234 -52.55 -52.05 -65.32
C ALA A 234 -54.04 -51.80 -65.02
N ARG A 235 -54.63 -52.56 -64.09
CA ARG A 235 -56.04 -52.48 -63.66
C ARG A 235 -56.28 -51.61 -62.41
N ALA A 236 -55.23 -51.16 -61.72
CA ALA A 236 -55.32 -50.37 -60.48
C ALA A 236 -55.11 -48.86 -60.73
N GLN A 237 -55.80 -48.02 -59.96
CA GLN A 237 -55.65 -46.56 -60.03
C GLN A 237 -54.24 -46.09 -59.62
N ARG A 238 -53.72 -45.07 -60.31
CA ARG A 238 -52.59 -44.27 -59.84
C ARG A 238 -53.04 -43.36 -58.70
N VAL A 239 -52.29 -43.38 -57.60
CA VAL A 239 -52.60 -42.56 -56.41
C VAL A 239 -51.45 -41.61 -56.10
N ALA A 240 -51.77 -40.34 -55.86
CA ALA A 240 -50.80 -39.35 -55.40
C ALA A 240 -50.90 -39.15 -53.88
N THR A 241 -49.77 -39.25 -53.20
CA THR A 241 -49.63 -38.96 -51.76
C THR A 241 -48.54 -37.93 -51.51
N ALA A 242 -48.58 -37.29 -50.35
CA ALA A 242 -47.52 -36.36 -49.94
C ALA A 242 -46.18 -37.09 -49.79
N ALA A 243 -45.11 -36.50 -50.33
CA ALA A 243 -43.78 -36.86 -49.87
C ALA A 243 -43.56 -36.25 -48.47
N GLY A 244 -42.72 -36.90 -47.65
CA GLY A 244 -42.44 -36.44 -46.29
C GLY A 244 -41.89 -35.00 -46.27
N PRO A 245 -42.20 -34.21 -45.22
CA PRO A 245 -41.65 -32.87 -45.09
C PRO A 245 -40.13 -32.91 -45.04
N ARG A 246 -39.50 -31.83 -45.49
CA ARG A 246 -38.04 -31.68 -45.45
C ARG A 246 -37.62 -30.89 -44.21
N THR A 247 -36.37 -31.10 -43.82
CA THR A 247 -35.67 -30.20 -42.89
C THR A 247 -34.63 -29.41 -43.68
N LEU A 248 -34.57 -28.10 -43.48
CA LEU A 248 -33.48 -27.26 -43.95
C LEU A 248 -32.73 -26.69 -42.77
N THR A 249 -31.42 -26.50 -42.91
CA THR A 249 -30.58 -25.90 -41.88
C THR A 249 -29.80 -24.72 -42.46
N ALA A 250 -29.61 -23.70 -41.63
CA ALA A 250 -28.71 -22.59 -41.90
C ALA A 250 -27.94 -22.26 -40.62
N SER A 251 -26.77 -21.65 -40.76
CA SER A 251 -25.96 -21.27 -39.61
C SER A 251 -25.21 -19.97 -39.87
N ALA A 252 -24.87 -19.29 -38.79
CA ALA A 252 -23.98 -18.14 -38.80
C ALA A 252 -23.13 -18.13 -37.53
N THR A 253 -21.97 -17.49 -37.63
CA THR A 253 -21.02 -17.35 -36.55
C THR A 253 -20.68 -15.89 -36.37
N ALA A 254 -20.66 -15.41 -35.14
CA ALA A 254 -20.08 -14.14 -34.75
C ALA A 254 -18.66 -14.41 -34.20
N PRO A 255 -17.64 -13.68 -34.66
CA PRO A 255 -16.27 -13.87 -34.20
C PRO A 255 -16.14 -13.65 -32.68
N ALA A 256 -15.06 -14.18 -32.10
CA ALA A 256 -14.67 -13.83 -30.74
C ALA A 256 -14.35 -12.33 -30.66
N PRO A 257 -14.66 -11.65 -29.55
CA PRO A 257 -14.23 -10.27 -29.36
C PRO A 257 -12.70 -10.22 -29.30
N VAL A 258 -12.10 -9.23 -29.98
CA VAL A 258 -10.69 -8.91 -29.78
C VAL A 258 -10.58 -8.22 -28.43
N LEU A 259 -10.00 -8.90 -27.45
CA LEU A 259 -9.79 -8.34 -26.11
C LEU A 259 -8.54 -7.47 -26.10
N ARG A 260 -8.62 -6.31 -25.47
CA ARG A 260 -7.46 -5.49 -25.18
C ARG A 260 -6.69 -6.08 -24.00
N THR A 261 -5.37 -5.99 -24.03
CA THR A 261 -4.45 -6.47 -22.98
C THR A 261 -3.78 -5.29 -22.31
N PRO A 262 -4.43 -4.66 -21.32
CA PRO A 262 -3.83 -3.54 -20.60
C PRO A 262 -2.61 -3.98 -19.79
N THR A 263 -1.73 -3.03 -19.47
CA THR A 263 -0.59 -3.22 -18.57
C THR A 263 -0.60 -2.17 -17.46
N LEU A 264 0.02 -2.50 -16.32
CA LEU A 264 0.19 -1.61 -15.18
C LEU A 264 1.70 -1.34 -14.98
N ARG A 265 2.04 -0.08 -14.73
CA ARG A 265 3.33 0.35 -14.17
C ARG A 265 3.04 1.19 -12.94
N THR A 266 3.61 0.83 -11.80
CA THR A 266 3.34 1.50 -10.52
C THR A 266 4.60 2.18 -9.99
N GLN A 267 4.42 3.16 -9.11
CA GLN A 267 5.54 3.86 -8.47
C GLN A 267 5.10 4.54 -7.18
N VAL A 268 5.65 4.10 -6.04
CA VAL A 268 5.42 4.77 -4.74
C VAL A 268 6.09 6.15 -4.70
N ASN A 269 5.44 7.10 -4.02
CA ASN A 269 5.92 8.47 -3.86
C ASN A 269 7.22 8.59 -3.03
N LEU A 270 7.46 7.65 -2.10
CA LEU A 270 8.58 7.70 -1.16
C LEU A 270 9.21 6.32 -0.98
N GLN A 271 10.49 6.15 -1.32
CA GLN A 271 11.25 4.93 -1.03
C GLN A 271 11.75 4.89 0.42
N ARG A 272 11.81 6.05 1.10
CA ARG A 272 12.13 6.17 2.53
C ARG A 272 11.16 7.12 3.21
N ALA A 273 10.73 6.75 4.41
CA ALA A 273 9.77 7.51 5.19
C ALA A 273 10.02 7.35 6.71
N GLU A 274 9.46 8.26 7.50
CA GLU A 274 9.36 8.13 8.95
C GLU A 274 7.93 7.72 9.35
N PRO A 275 7.73 7.10 10.53
CA PRO A 275 6.41 6.92 11.10
C PRO A 275 5.59 8.22 11.08
N GLY A 276 4.37 8.15 10.57
CA GLY A 276 3.46 9.27 10.35
C GLY A 276 3.47 9.80 8.91
N ALA A 277 4.38 9.38 8.03
CA ALA A 277 4.37 9.75 6.62
C ALA A 277 3.15 9.19 5.87
N GLN A 278 2.76 9.86 4.79
CA GLN A 278 1.70 9.41 3.89
C GLN A 278 2.32 8.82 2.63
N LEU A 279 2.11 7.52 2.43
CA LEU A 279 2.49 6.82 1.21
C LEU A 279 1.35 6.90 0.20
N VAL A 280 1.69 7.12 -1.06
CA VAL A 280 0.75 7.22 -2.18
C VAL A 280 1.42 6.55 -3.38
N ASP A 281 0.67 5.74 -4.11
CA ASP A 281 1.16 5.09 -5.32
C ASP A 281 0.64 5.80 -6.59
N ALA A 282 1.43 5.75 -7.66
CA ALA A 282 1.11 6.26 -8.98
C ALA A 282 0.96 5.10 -9.99
N VAL A 283 -0.28 4.67 -10.21
CA VAL A 283 -0.61 3.58 -11.14
C VAL A 283 -0.79 4.11 -12.55
N THR A 284 0.13 3.77 -13.45
CA THR A 284 0.02 4.05 -14.88
C THR A 284 -0.60 2.87 -15.62
N VAL A 285 -1.78 3.08 -16.20
CA VAL A 285 -2.48 2.11 -17.04
C VAL A 285 -2.28 2.44 -18.52
N SER A 286 -1.94 1.43 -19.32
CA SER A 286 -1.84 1.55 -20.78
C SER A 286 -2.50 0.38 -21.50
N GLY A 287 -2.94 0.57 -22.74
CA GLY A 287 -3.52 -0.48 -23.59
C GLY A 287 -5.06 -0.51 -23.66
N LEU A 288 -5.75 0.52 -23.13
CA LEU A 288 -7.21 0.66 -23.18
C LEU A 288 -7.72 1.35 -24.46
N GLY A 289 -6.87 2.13 -25.14
CA GLY A 289 -7.15 2.61 -26.49
C GLY A 289 -7.53 4.10 -26.60
N GLY A 290 -6.90 4.97 -25.80
CA GLY A 290 -6.87 6.42 -26.01
C GLY A 290 -8.16 7.21 -25.73
N SER A 291 -9.34 6.67 -26.04
CA SER A 291 -10.63 7.27 -25.67
C SER A 291 -11.13 6.73 -24.34
N PRO A 292 -11.79 7.55 -23.49
CA PRO A 292 -12.41 7.08 -22.25
C PRO A 292 -13.39 5.94 -22.50
N LEU A 293 -13.29 4.90 -21.68
CA LEU A 293 -14.23 3.82 -21.61
C LEU A 293 -15.58 4.36 -21.10
N PRO A 294 -16.70 4.01 -21.74
CA PRO A 294 -18.03 4.43 -21.29
C PRO A 294 -18.41 3.89 -19.91
N THR A 295 -17.81 2.77 -19.50
CA THR A 295 -17.83 2.28 -18.12
C THR A 295 -16.37 2.09 -17.67
N PRO A 296 -15.89 2.79 -16.63
CA PRO A 296 -14.54 2.61 -16.11
C PRO A 296 -14.27 1.17 -15.68
N LEU A 297 -13.06 0.68 -15.90
CA LEU A 297 -12.60 -0.55 -15.25
C LEU A 297 -12.38 -0.30 -13.76
N THR A 298 -12.39 -1.37 -12.97
CA THR A 298 -12.10 -1.32 -11.54
C THR A 298 -10.68 -1.81 -11.30
N GLY A 299 -9.82 -0.91 -10.82
CA GLY A 299 -8.54 -1.26 -10.22
C GLY A 299 -8.70 -1.58 -8.74
N GLU A 300 -7.87 -2.48 -8.22
CA GLU A 300 -7.74 -2.75 -6.79
C GLU A 300 -6.28 -2.59 -6.36
N TRP A 301 -6.05 -2.08 -5.16
CA TRP A 301 -4.71 -1.86 -4.60
C TRP A 301 -4.63 -2.37 -3.16
N GLN A 302 -3.44 -2.78 -2.74
CA GLN A 302 -3.11 -3.13 -1.37
C GLN A 302 -1.74 -2.58 -1.00
N LEU A 303 -1.64 -2.01 0.20
CA LEU A 303 -0.38 -1.73 0.85
C LEU A 303 -0.06 -2.88 1.81
N LEU A 304 0.99 -3.64 1.51
CA LEU A 304 1.46 -4.74 2.35
C LEU A 304 2.56 -4.23 3.30
N GLY A 305 2.58 -4.73 4.53
CA GLY A 305 3.56 -4.38 5.56
C GLY A 305 2.92 -3.99 6.90
N PRO A 306 3.73 -3.69 7.93
CA PRO A 306 5.19 -3.71 7.89
C PRO A 306 5.77 -5.13 7.86
N VAL A 307 6.79 -5.34 7.03
CA VAL A 307 7.68 -6.52 7.08
C VAL A 307 9.02 -6.10 7.68
N ALA A 308 9.62 -6.95 8.53
CA ALA A 308 10.93 -6.66 9.09
C ALA A 308 11.98 -6.53 7.95
N PRO A 309 12.79 -5.47 7.91
CA PRO A 309 13.87 -5.33 6.95
C PRO A 309 14.99 -6.37 7.22
N ALA A 310 15.89 -6.54 6.25
CA ALA A 310 17.10 -7.32 6.42
C ALA A 310 17.99 -6.72 7.53
N PRO A 311 18.67 -7.57 8.33
CA PRO A 311 19.60 -7.09 9.34
C PRO A 311 20.75 -6.29 8.72
N GLY A 312 21.19 -5.23 9.41
CA GLY A 312 22.29 -4.38 8.97
C GLY A 312 22.34 -3.07 9.74
N SER A 313 23.47 -2.37 9.65
CA SER A 313 23.61 -0.98 10.08
C SER A 313 22.74 -0.06 9.20
N ALA A 314 22.39 1.12 9.72
CA ALA A 314 21.66 2.11 8.94
C ALA A 314 22.42 2.41 7.64
N PRO A 315 21.87 2.08 6.45
CA PRO A 315 22.55 2.35 5.21
C PRO A 315 22.63 3.87 4.99
N ALA A 316 23.76 4.32 4.44
CA ALA A 316 23.95 5.70 3.99
C ALA A 316 22.77 6.17 3.12
N PRO A 317 22.52 7.50 3.04
CA PRO A 317 21.50 8.03 2.15
C PRO A 317 21.70 7.46 0.73
N PRO A 318 20.64 7.00 0.05
CA PRO A 318 20.79 6.43 -1.27
C PRO A 318 21.28 7.50 -2.25
N ALA A 319 22.09 7.10 -3.22
CA ALA A 319 22.61 7.99 -4.27
C ALA A 319 21.52 8.48 -5.24
N SER A 320 20.30 7.90 -5.18
CA SER A 320 19.14 8.33 -5.96
C SER A 320 17.82 7.96 -5.29
N PRO A 321 16.74 8.75 -5.51
CA PRO A 321 15.42 8.46 -4.97
C PRO A 321 14.80 7.18 -5.54
N THR A 322 15.17 6.73 -6.74
CA THR A 322 14.51 5.59 -7.44
C THR A 322 15.01 4.20 -7.06
N GLN A 323 15.94 4.06 -6.11
CA GLN A 323 16.48 2.76 -5.73
C GLN A 323 15.77 2.23 -4.49
N ALA A 324 15.28 0.98 -4.53
CA ALA A 324 14.74 0.34 -3.33
C ALA A 324 15.76 0.37 -2.19
N PRO A 325 15.30 0.61 -0.95
CA PRO A 325 16.15 0.44 0.22
C PRO A 325 16.72 -0.98 0.21
N ALA A 326 18.04 -1.12 0.22
CA ALA A 326 18.73 -2.42 0.17
C ALA A 326 18.21 -3.39 1.25
N SER A 327 17.78 -2.86 2.40
CA SER A 327 17.23 -3.62 3.51
C SER A 327 15.83 -4.21 3.23
N CYS A 328 15.12 -3.75 2.21
CA CYS A 328 13.81 -4.28 1.81
C CYS A 328 13.85 -5.17 0.56
N VAL A 329 15.02 -5.33 -0.06
CA VAL A 329 15.20 -6.23 -1.22
C VAL A 329 15.14 -7.69 -0.76
N GLY A 330 14.40 -8.52 -1.50
CA GLY A 330 14.34 -9.97 -1.27
C GLY A 330 13.59 -10.39 0.00
N ARG A 331 12.77 -9.52 0.59
CA ARG A 331 11.93 -9.87 1.74
C ARG A 331 10.76 -10.77 1.31
N ASP A 332 10.36 -11.67 2.19
CA ASP A 332 9.19 -12.53 1.97
C ASP A 332 7.90 -11.75 2.27
N TRP A 333 7.10 -11.53 1.23
CA TRP A 333 5.82 -10.82 1.30
C TRP A 333 4.61 -11.77 1.40
N SER A 334 4.81 -13.09 1.35
CA SER A 334 3.72 -14.08 1.30
C SER A 334 2.82 -14.05 2.54
N ARG A 335 3.37 -13.65 3.69
CA ARG A 335 2.66 -13.49 4.97
C ARG A 335 2.59 -12.04 5.46
N ALA A 336 2.90 -11.07 4.59
CA ALA A 336 2.86 -9.67 4.96
C ALA A 336 1.41 -9.26 5.31
N PRO A 337 1.18 -8.54 6.42
CA PRO A 337 -0.13 -8.01 6.73
C PRO A 337 -0.56 -6.97 5.69
N VAL A 338 -1.85 -6.83 5.46
CA VAL A 338 -2.42 -5.77 4.61
C VAL A 338 -2.64 -4.54 5.49
N ALA A 339 -1.75 -3.56 5.39
CA ALA A 339 -1.85 -2.29 6.12
C ALA A 339 -3.04 -1.45 5.65
N ALA A 340 -3.31 -1.47 4.34
CA ALA A 340 -4.46 -0.81 3.74
C ALA A 340 -4.80 -1.45 2.38
N GLY A 341 -6.00 -1.19 1.88
CA GLY A 341 -6.41 -1.59 0.54
C GLY A 341 -7.67 -0.89 0.10
N GLY A 342 -7.95 -0.93 -1.20
CA GLY A 342 -9.10 -0.25 -1.76
C GLY A 342 -9.29 -0.49 -3.25
N ARG A 343 -10.23 0.27 -3.83
CA ARG A 343 -10.57 0.23 -5.25
C ARG A 343 -10.44 1.62 -5.86
N PHE A 344 -10.15 1.70 -7.15
CA PHE A 344 -10.09 2.94 -7.91
C PHE A 344 -10.64 2.77 -9.33
N PRO A 345 -11.33 3.79 -9.88
CA PRO A 345 -11.85 3.73 -11.25
C PRO A 345 -10.74 3.98 -12.27
N VAL A 346 -10.78 3.26 -13.38
CA VAL A 346 -9.85 3.40 -14.51
C VAL A 346 -10.64 3.69 -15.79
N PRO A 347 -10.96 4.97 -16.06
CA PRO A 347 -11.75 5.38 -17.22
C PRO A 347 -10.95 5.38 -18.53
N HIS A 348 -9.63 5.57 -18.51
CA HIS A 348 -8.79 5.70 -19.70
C HIS A 348 -7.35 5.29 -19.41
N ASP A 349 -6.51 5.27 -20.45
CA ASP A 349 -5.05 5.19 -20.30
C ASP A 349 -4.55 6.45 -19.57
N GLY A 350 -3.64 6.30 -18.62
CA GLY A 350 -3.14 7.41 -17.81
C GLY A 350 -2.59 6.99 -16.46
N THR A 351 -2.10 7.95 -15.69
CA THR A 351 -1.55 7.75 -14.34
C THR A 351 -2.55 8.21 -13.28
N PHE A 352 -2.81 7.35 -12.31
CA PHE A 352 -3.77 7.55 -11.23
C PHE A 352 -3.06 7.52 -9.88
N SER A 353 -3.27 8.53 -9.05
CA SER A 353 -2.82 8.49 -7.65
C SER A 353 -3.76 7.64 -6.82
N VAL A 354 -3.24 6.59 -6.19
CA VAL A 354 -4.02 5.62 -5.44
C VAL A 354 -3.45 5.40 -4.06
N GLY A 355 -4.30 4.86 -3.19
CA GLY A 355 -3.83 4.20 -1.97
C GLY A 355 -3.21 5.08 -0.90
N ALA A 356 -3.55 6.37 -0.84
CA ALA A 356 -3.01 7.32 0.11
C ALA A 356 -3.17 6.83 1.57
N THR A 357 -2.09 6.35 2.20
CA THR A 357 -2.10 5.66 3.48
C THR A 357 -1.07 6.24 4.43
N ARG A 358 -1.48 6.58 5.66
CA ARG A 358 -0.55 7.02 6.71
C ARG A 358 0.03 5.80 7.44
N VAL A 359 1.34 5.62 7.37
CA VAL A 359 2.05 4.49 8.01
C VAL A 359 2.54 4.88 9.40
N SER A 360 2.30 4.06 10.42
CA SER A 360 2.66 4.36 11.82
C SER A 360 3.75 3.45 12.41
N ALA A 361 3.96 2.28 11.82
CA ALA A 361 4.95 1.31 12.29
C ALA A 361 6.19 1.29 11.38
N THR A 362 7.36 1.09 11.98
CA THR A 362 8.61 0.92 11.21
C THR A 362 8.67 -0.42 10.48
N GLY A 363 9.27 -0.45 9.30
CA GLY A 363 9.41 -1.66 8.49
C GLY A 363 9.36 -1.39 7.00
N CYS A 364 9.44 -2.46 6.21
CA CYS A 364 9.25 -2.41 4.77
C CYS A 364 7.76 -2.46 4.45
N TYR A 365 7.32 -1.59 3.55
CA TYR A 365 5.99 -1.57 2.98
C TYR A 365 6.09 -1.66 1.46
N THR A 366 5.13 -2.31 0.81
CA THR A 366 5.09 -2.37 -0.66
C THR A 366 3.66 -2.31 -1.15
N TYR A 367 3.44 -1.54 -2.21
CA TYR A 367 2.19 -1.52 -2.94
C TYR A 367 2.09 -2.73 -3.88
N ARG A 368 0.86 -3.16 -4.13
CA ARG A 368 0.52 -4.07 -5.22
C ARG A 368 -0.88 -3.79 -5.72
N GLU A 369 -1.07 -3.97 -7.03
CA GLU A 369 -2.24 -3.51 -7.77
C GLU A 369 -2.68 -4.58 -8.74
N ARG A 370 -3.98 -4.62 -9.02
CA ARG A 370 -4.54 -5.39 -10.12
C ARG A 370 -5.61 -4.60 -10.85
N LEU A 371 -5.89 -5.01 -12.08
CA LEU A 371 -6.99 -4.46 -12.87
C LEU A 371 -7.99 -5.56 -13.20
N LEU A 372 -9.25 -5.37 -12.81
CA LEU A 372 -10.30 -6.31 -13.15
C LEU A 372 -10.63 -6.21 -14.66
N GLY A 373 -10.81 -7.37 -15.29
CA GLY A 373 -11.14 -7.47 -16.71
C GLY A 373 -12.60 -7.13 -17.01
N SER A 374 -12.91 -6.99 -18.29
CA SER A 374 -14.26 -6.77 -18.80
C SER A 374 -14.55 -7.68 -20.00
N ALA A 375 -15.73 -7.57 -20.59
CA ALA A 375 -16.04 -8.24 -21.85
C ALA A 375 -15.17 -7.79 -23.05
N THR A 376 -14.38 -6.72 -22.89
CA THR A 376 -13.49 -6.18 -23.93
C THR A 376 -12.03 -6.06 -23.50
N THR A 377 -11.70 -6.43 -22.25
CA THR A 377 -10.36 -6.27 -21.68
C THR A 377 -9.97 -7.48 -20.82
N VAL A 378 -8.76 -7.99 -21.00
CA VAL A 378 -8.20 -9.05 -20.13
C VAL A 378 -7.86 -8.44 -18.76
N PRO A 379 -8.11 -9.16 -17.63
CA PRO A 379 -7.66 -8.71 -16.32
C PRO A 379 -6.13 -8.65 -16.24
N VAL A 380 -5.61 -7.66 -15.51
CA VAL A 380 -4.19 -7.65 -15.10
C VAL A 380 -4.14 -8.26 -13.69
N PRO A 381 -3.37 -9.35 -13.47
CA PRO A 381 -3.22 -9.93 -12.13
C PRO A 381 -2.51 -8.95 -11.18
N TRP A 382 -2.41 -9.33 -9.90
CA TRP A 382 -1.64 -8.56 -8.93
C TRP A 382 -0.19 -8.36 -9.42
N THR A 383 0.29 -7.12 -9.38
CA THR A 383 1.73 -6.82 -9.50
C THR A 383 2.50 -7.56 -8.39
N SER A 384 3.75 -7.91 -8.67
CA SER A 384 4.59 -8.61 -7.70
C SER A 384 4.81 -7.71 -6.48
N ALA A 385 4.64 -8.26 -5.28
CA ALA A 385 4.98 -7.53 -4.06
C ALA A 385 6.51 -7.40 -3.93
N GLY A 386 6.99 -6.28 -3.40
CA GLY A 386 8.41 -6.04 -3.16
C GLY A 386 9.17 -5.53 -4.39
N LEU A 387 8.46 -5.01 -5.40
CA LEU A 387 9.10 -4.32 -6.52
C LEU A 387 9.90 -3.12 -6.01
N PRO A 388 11.12 -2.86 -6.54
CA PRO A 388 11.95 -1.77 -6.06
C PRO A 388 11.28 -0.39 -6.07
N GLU A 389 10.55 -0.12 -7.15
CA GLU A 389 9.78 1.10 -7.38
C GLU A 389 8.55 1.24 -6.47
N GLU A 390 8.09 0.14 -5.85
CA GLU A 390 6.91 0.08 -5.00
C GLU A 390 7.22 -0.03 -3.51
N THR A 391 8.50 -0.14 -3.15
CA THR A 391 8.89 -0.53 -1.79
C THR A 391 9.45 0.65 -1.00
N THR A 392 8.82 0.92 0.13
CA THR A 392 9.21 1.96 1.09
C THR A 392 9.81 1.34 2.35
N LEU A 393 10.95 1.86 2.79
CA LEU A 393 11.45 1.64 4.15
C LEU A 393 10.96 2.76 5.07
N VAL A 394 10.13 2.41 6.05
CA VAL A 394 9.75 3.30 7.14
C VAL A 394 10.71 3.09 8.30
N ALA A 395 11.61 4.05 8.54
CA ALA A 395 12.61 3.98 9.60
C ALA A 395 12.33 5.03 10.68
N ALA A 396 12.59 4.68 11.94
CA ALA A 396 12.52 5.60 13.06
C ALA A 396 13.63 6.66 12.97
N ALA A 397 13.34 7.87 13.43
CA ALA A 397 14.31 8.94 13.63
C ALA A 397 14.29 9.37 15.11
N PRO A 398 15.00 8.63 15.99
CA PRO A 398 14.93 8.88 17.41
C PRO A 398 15.50 10.25 17.78
N ARG A 399 14.98 10.82 18.86
CA ARG A 399 15.53 12.00 19.51
C ARG A 399 16.02 11.64 20.89
N LEU A 400 17.22 12.09 21.21
CA LEU A 400 17.87 11.87 22.49
C LEU A 400 17.84 13.18 23.28
N ARG A 401 17.28 13.13 24.48
CA ARG A 401 17.45 14.14 25.52
C ARG A 401 18.17 13.48 26.69
N THR A 402 18.99 14.23 27.36
CA THR A 402 19.88 13.72 28.39
C THR A 402 19.84 14.70 29.57
N LEU A 403 19.91 14.19 30.80
CA LEU A 403 19.72 14.97 32.03
C LEU A 403 20.57 14.43 33.19
N VAL A 404 21.60 15.19 33.56
CA VAL A 404 22.44 14.88 34.71
C VAL A 404 21.66 15.03 36.02
N ASN A 405 21.89 14.12 36.96
CA ASN A 405 21.21 14.10 38.25
C ASN A 405 21.47 15.35 39.13
N HIS A 406 22.60 16.06 38.93
CA HIS A 406 22.96 17.25 39.70
C HIS A 406 23.64 18.33 38.85
N GLN A 407 23.03 19.49 38.65
CA GLN A 407 23.71 20.63 38.00
C GLN A 407 24.77 21.29 38.92
N ARG A 408 24.65 21.10 40.24
CA ARG A 408 25.64 21.52 41.23
C ARG A 408 25.82 20.41 42.26
N ALA A 409 27.08 20.08 42.56
CA ALA A 409 27.41 19.07 43.54
C ALA A 409 28.77 19.34 44.21
N THR A 410 29.17 18.49 45.14
CA THR A 410 30.48 18.54 45.80
C THR A 410 31.26 17.25 45.56
N ALA A 411 32.58 17.36 45.49
CA ALA A 411 33.47 16.22 45.27
C ALA A 411 33.19 15.06 46.27
N GLY A 412 32.99 13.87 45.74
CA GLY A 412 32.49 12.68 46.42
C GLY A 412 31.15 12.20 45.89
N VAL A 413 30.41 13.06 45.18
CA VAL A 413 29.14 12.75 44.50
C VAL A 413 29.31 11.66 43.44
N GLU A 414 28.24 10.92 43.19
CA GLU A 414 28.09 10.07 42.00
C GLU A 414 27.22 10.81 40.99
N LEU A 415 27.81 11.17 39.85
CA LEU A 415 27.04 11.68 38.73
C LEU A 415 26.45 10.51 37.97
N VAL A 416 25.19 10.66 37.59
CA VAL A 416 24.41 9.69 36.81
C VAL A 416 23.61 10.50 35.82
N ASP A 417 23.57 10.03 34.58
CA ASP A 417 22.78 10.66 33.55
C ASP A 417 21.47 9.88 33.30
N ARG A 418 20.40 10.63 32.98
CA ARG A 418 19.11 10.11 32.54
C ARG A 418 18.92 10.39 31.05
N VAL A 419 19.11 9.35 30.24
CA VAL A 419 18.83 9.37 28.80
C VAL A 419 17.35 9.10 28.54
N VAL A 420 16.67 10.05 27.90
CA VAL A 420 15.29 9.92 27.41
C VAL A 420 15.33 9.86 25.89
N LEU A 421 14.93 8.72 25.33
CA LEU A 421 14.81 8.50 23.89
C LEU A 421 13.35 8.53 23.49
N THR A 422 13.04 9.25 22.41
CA THR A 422 11.69 9.32 21.81
C THR A 422 11.77 9.02 20.32
N GLY A 423 10.67 8.58 19.71
CA GLY A 423 10.64 8.22 18.29
C GLY A 423 11.35 6.90 17.98
N LEU A 424 11.31 5.94 18.91
CA LEU A 424 11.90 4.61 18.72
C LEU A 424 11.08 3.74 17.74
N PRO A 425 11.69 2.69 17.14
CA PRO A 425 10.98 1.74 16.29
C PRO A 425 9.80 1.05 16.98
N THR A 426 8.64 1.03 16.32
CA THR A 426 7.37 0.46 16.82
C THR A 426 6.88 -0.76 16.03
N GLY A 427 7.57 -1.14 14.95
CA GLY A 427 7.20 -2.27 14.09
C GLY A 427 7.89 -3.60 14.44
N PRO A 428 7.72 -4.64 13.61
CA PRO A 428 8.29 -5.97 13.87
C PRO A 428 9.82 -5.88 14.00
N ALA A 429 10.34 -6.26 15.16
CA ALA A 429 11.77 -6.17 15.45
C ALA A 429 12.58 -7.04 14.49
N VAL A 430 13.71 -6.51 14.01
CA VAL A 430 14.72 -7.32 13.33
C VAL A 430 15.37 -8.24 14.37
N ALA A 431 15.37 -9.55 14.11
CA ALA A 431 16.08 -10.50 14.96
C ALA A 431 17.57 -10.12 15.04
N PRO A 432 18.21 -10.11 16.23
CA PRO A 432 19.59 -9.73 16.36
C PRO A 432 20.51 -10.63 15.53
N VAL A 433 21.55 -10.03 14.94
CA VAL A 433 22.64 -10.77 14.28
C VAL A 433 23.47 -11.42 15.38
N ALA A 434 23.15 -12.67 15.69
CA ALA A 434 23.73 -13.55 16.71
C ALA A 434 23.58 -13.08 18.19
N PRO A 435 23.08 -13.94 19.09
CA PRO A 435 23.00 -13.62 20.51
C PRO A 435 24.39 -13.67 21.17
N VAL A 436 24.65 -12.74 22.08
CA VAL A 436 25.60 -12.98 23.18
C VAL A 436 25.05 -14.16 23.98
N PRO A 437 25.84 -15.22 24.27
CA PRO A 437 25.37 -16.36 25.04
C PRO A 437 24.84 -15.90 26.41
N GLY A 438 23.57 -16.21 26.72
CA GLY A 438 22.94 -15.92 28.02
C GLY A 438 21.80 -14.89 28.04
N SER A 439 21.39 -14.32 26.89
CA SER A 439 20.18 -13.48 26.82
C SER A 439 18.96 -14.30 26.38
N GLY A 440 17.92 -14.33 27.21
CA GLY A 440 16.62 -14.94 26.89
C GLY A 440 15.98 -14.33 25.64
N SER A 441 14.98 -15.04 25.07
CA SER A 441 14.22 -14.73 23.85
C SER A 441 14.17 -13.23 23.50
N GLY A 442 15.16 -12.77 22.74
CA GLY A 442 15.49 -11.35 22.60
C GLY A 442 14.59 -10.61 21.62
N THR A 443 13.82 -9.65 22.13
CA THR A 443 13.48 -8.44 21.38
C THR A 443 14.80 -7.71 21.05
N GLY A 444 14.97 -7.24 19.81
CA GLY A 444 16.19 -6.55 19.40
C GLY A 444 16.48 -5.33 20.30
N SER A 445 17.73 -4.86 20.32
CA SER A 445 18.12 -3.64 21.02
C SER A 445 18.95 -2.73 20.13
N LEU A 446 18.87 -1.42 20.38
CA LEU A 446 19.83 -0.45 19.82
C LEU A 446 20.97 -0.24 20.82
N THR A 447 22.18 -0.02 20.31
CA THR A 447 23.36 0.23 21.14
C THR A 447 23.62 1.73 21.22
N GLY A 448 23.59 2.27 22.44
CA GLY A 448 24.02 3.63 22.75
C GLY A 448 25.42 3.67 23.34
N GLN A 449 26.07 4.82 23.22
CA GLN A 449 27.37 5.13 23.83
C GLN A 449 27.24 6.38 24.67
N TRP A 450 27.96 6.45 25.79
CA TRP A 450 28.02 7.63 26.65
C TRP A 450 29.47 7.96 27.03
N GLN A 451 29.75 9.24 27.25
CA GLN A 451 31.00 9.74 27.79
C GLN A 451 30.71 10.80 28.85
N LEU A 452 31.48 10.78 29.93
CA LEU A 452 31.55 11.87 30.89
C LEU A 452 32.85 12.64 30.65
N LEU A 453 32.73 13.89 30.20
CA LEU A 453 33.88 14.76 29.96
C LEU A 453 34.17 15.61 31.21
N GLY A 454 35.45 15.84 31.48
CA GLY A 454 35.91 16.71 32.56
C GLY A 454 36.94 16.06 33.50
N PRO A 455 37.42 16.80 34.51
CA PRO A 455 37.02 18.16 34.80
C PRO A 455 37.64 19.18 33.84
N VAL A 456 36.87 20.22 33.52
CA VAL A 456 37.39 21.45 32.89
C VAL A 456 37.14 22.66 33.80
N ALA A 457 37.89 23.75 33.59
CA ALA A 457 37.67 24.99 34.33
C ALA A 457 36.31 25.61 33.95
N PRO A 458 35.53 26.13 34.91
CA PRO A 458 34.39 27.00 34.59
C PRO A 458 34.87 28.31 33.94
N ASP A 459 33.93 29.05 33.35
CA ASP A 459 34.21 30.41 32.87
C ASP A 459 34.59 31.36 34.02
N ALA A 460 34.97 32.60 33.68
CA ALA A 460 35.37 33.62 34.65
C ALA A 460 34.26 33.98 35.66
N GLN A 461 33.01 33.63 35.38
CA GLN A 461 31.84 33.83 36.25
C GLN A 461 31.46 32.55 37.02
N GLY A 462 32.22 31.47 36.90
CA GLY A 462 31.96 30.20 37.58
C GLY A 462 30.86 29.35 36.92
N ARG A 463 30.58 29.55 35.63
CA ARG A 463 29.56 28.80 34.88
C ARG A 463 30.22 27.73 34.00
N CYS A 464 29.60 26.55 33.96
CA CYS A 464 30.11 25.43 33.16
C CYS A 464 29.55 25.39 31.72
N THR A 465 28.43 26.05 31.46
CA THR A 465 27.83 26.10 30.12
C THR A 465 28.65 26.88 29.09
N ARG A 466 29.62 27.67 29.56
CA ARG A 466 30.60 28.39 28.72
C ARG A 466 32.04 27.93 28.92
N ALA A 467 32.23 26.78 29.56
CA ALA A 467 33.54 26.17 29.66
C ALA A 467 34.04 25.72 28.28
N THR A 468 35.37 25.69 28.11
CA THR A 468 35.98 25.17 26.88
C THR A 468 36.00 23.64 26.93
N TRP A 469 35.09 23.01 26.19
CA TRP A 469 34.98 21.54 26.13
C TRP A 469 35.87 20.89 25.07
N THR A 470 36.42 21.66 24.14
CA THR A 470 37.36 21.15 23.13
C THR A 470 38.62 20.61 23.83
N GLY A 471 38.94 19.34 23.60
CA GLY A 471 40.06 18.67 24.26
C GLY A 471 39.81 18.31 25.72
N ALA A 472 38.56 18.43 26.22
CA ALA A 472 38.22 17.98 27.57
C ALA A 472 38.54 16.47 27.73
N PRO A 473 39.16 16.07 28.86
CA PRO A 473 39.47 14.68 29.11
C PRO A 473 38.18 13.86 29.24
N VAL A 474 38.18 12.64 28.71
CA VAL A 474 37.11 11.66 28.95
C VAL A 474 37.39 11.01 30.31
N LEU A 475 36.62 11.36 31.33
CA LEU A 475 36.76 10.79 32.67
C LEU A 475 36.27 9.35 32.70
N ALA A 476 35.14 9.10 32.06
CA ALA A 476 34.50 7.79 31.99
C ALA A 476 33.73 7.65 30.68
N ALA A 477 33.55 6.41 30.21
CA ALA A 477 32.79 6.09 29.01
C ALA A 477 32.18 4.70 29.13
N GLY A 478 31.15 4.42 28.35
CA GLY A 478 30.55 3.10 28.27
C GLY A 478 29.46 2.99 27.21
N THR A 479 28.76 1.86 27.22
CA THR A 479 27.64 1.57 26.32
C THR A 479 26.37 1.31 27.10
N PHE A 480 25.21 1.51 26.48
CA PHE A 480 23.91 1.13 27.03
C PHE A 480 23.05 0.46 25.96
N ALA A 481 22.16 -0.44 26.37
CA ALA A 481 21.22 -1.11 25.48
C ALA A 481 19.85 -0.46 25.58
N VAL A 482 19.26 -0.15 24.43
CA VAL A 482 17.92 0.41 24.29
C VAL A 482 16.99 -0.71 23.83
N PRO A 483 16.12 -1.25 24.70
CA PRO A 483 15.24 -2.35 24.33
C PRO A 483 14.18 -1.88 23.32
N LEU A 484 13.98 -2.64 22.24
CA LEU A 484 12.92 -2.40 21.26
C LEU A 484 11.65 -3.15 21.68
N THR A 485 10.91 -2.57 22.62
CA THR A 485 9.66 -3.15 23.15
C THR A 485 8.43 -2.88 22.28
N GLY A 486 8.58 -2.10 21.20
CA GLY A 486 7.47 -1.55 20.43
C GLY A 486 6.96 -0.20 20.95
N GLU A 487 7.48 0.26 22.11
CA GLU A 487 7.15 1.57 22.66
C GLU A 487 8.00 2.68 21.99
N PRO A 488 7.39 3.83 21.64
CA PRO A 488 8.10 4.91 20.97
C PRO A 488 9.03 5.70 21.90
N THR A 489 8.99 5.46 23.21
CA THR A 489 9.76 6.20 24.22
C THR A 489 10.38 5.25 25.24
N THR A 490 11.64 5.49 25.62
CA THR A 490 12.28 4.82 26.76
C THR A 490 13.12 5.78 27.57
N THR A 491 13.33 5.47 28.85
CA THR A 491 14.20 6.22 29.76
C THR A 491 15.18 5.28 30.43
N LEU A 492 16.47 5.63 30.39
CA LEU A 492 17.57 4.83 30.91
C LEU A 492 18.43 5.67 31.85
N LEU A 493 19.04 5.05 32.85
CA LEU A 493 20.09 5.66 33.65
C LEU A 493 21.44 5.11 33.20
N VAL A 494 22.37 6.01 32.88
CA VAL A 494 23.70 5.65 32.38
C VAL A 494 24.80 6.37 33.16
N GLY A 495 26.04 5.95 32.94
CA GLY A 495 27.16 6.82 33.27
C GLY A 495 27.53 6.96 34.74
N ARG A 496 27.03 6.11 35.65
CA ARG A 496 27.29 6.19 37.10
C ARG A 496 28.79 6.33 37.40
N THR A 497 29.22 7.54 37.77
CA THR A 497 30.65 7.88 37.92
C THR A 497 30.87 8.71 39.18
N ARG A 498 31.79 8.25 40.05
CA ARG A 498 32.15 8.98 41.26
C ARG A 498 33.15 10.10 40.97
N ILE A 499 32.82 11.33 41.33
CA ILE A 499 33.63 12.52 41.05
C ILE A 499 34.48 12.89 42.26
N THR A 500 35.80 13.01 42.07
CA THR A 500 36.74 13.29 43.17
C THR A 500 37.42 14.66 43.08
N ARG A 501 37.42 15.29 41.90
CA ARG A 501 38.00 16.61 41.65
C ARG A 501 36.91 17.64 41.40
N GLY A 502 37.17 18.88 41.83
CA GLY A 502 36.28 19.99 41.52
C GLY A 502 36.50 20.49 40.09
N GLY A 503 35.43 20.91 39.43
CA GLY A 503 35.43 21.40 38.06
C GLY A 503 34.08 21.22 37.38
N CYS A 504 34.03 21.53 36.09
CA CYS A 504 32.87 21.28 35.25
C CYS A 504 32.95 19.90 34.61
N TYR A 505 31.82 19.19 34.63
CA TYR A 505 31.64 17.89 34.00
C TYR A 505 30.40 17.91 33.12
N THR A 506 30.44 17.28 31.95
CA THR A 506 29.27 17.17 31.07
C THR A 506 29.18 15.76 30.52
N TYR A 507 27.98 15.21 30.51
CA TYR A 507 27.69 14.01 29.74
C TYR A 507 27.53 14.35 28.25
N ARG A 508 27.75 13.33 27.41
CA ARG A 508 27.37 13.29 26.01
C ARG A 508 27.09 11.85 25.61
N GLU A 509 26.16 11.66 24.68
CA GLU A 509 25.60 10.37 24.30
C GLU A 509 25.39 10.31 22.80
N ALA A 510 25.50 9.12 22.24
CA ALA A 510 25.11 8.82 20.86
C ALA A 510 24.32 7.52 20.82
N LEU A 511 23.53 7.34 19.77
CA LEU A 511 22.81 6.10 19.48
C LEU A 511 23.21 5.58 18.11
N ALA A 512 23.64 4.32 18.05
CA ALA A 512 23.93 3.68 16.77
C ALA A 512 22.66 3.46 15.95
N GLY A 513 22.77 3.67 14.64
CA GLY A 513 21.69 3.40 13.70
C GLY A 513 21.57 1.91 13.38
N SER A 514 20.40 1.50 12.90
CA SER A 514 20.09 0.16 12.43
C SER A 514 19.29 0.20 11.13
N ALA A 515 18.99 -0.96 10.55
CA ALA A 515 18.09 -1.05 9.40
C ALA A 515 16.69 -0.44 9.64
N GLN A 516 16.28 -0.25 10.90
CA GLN A 516 14.97 0.30 11.29
C GLN A 516 15.04 1.67 11.97
N SER A 517 16.24 2.20 12.22
CA SER A 517 16.42 3.44 12.98
C SER A 517 17.62 4.23 12.47
N ALA A 518 17.42 5.53 12.24
CA ALA A 518 18.54 6.44 12.01
C ALA A 518 19.46 6.50 13.25
N PRO A 519 20.77 6.76 13.07
CA PRO A 519 21.67 7.03 14.19
C PRO A 519 21.35 8.38 14.83
N VAL A 520 21.59 8.50 16.13
CA VAL A 520 21.64 9.79 16.82
C VAL A 520 23.11 10.15 17.03
N PRO A 521 23.62 11.24 16.44
CA PRO A 521 25.00 11.67 16.67
C PRO A 521 25.22 12.07 18.13
N TRP A 522 26.49 12.23 18.50
CA TRP A 522 26.84 12.69 19.84
C TRP A 522 26.14 14.01 20.19
N THR A 523 25.51 14.06 21.36
CA THR A 523 25.05 15.33 21.94
C THR A 523 26.23 16.28 22.15
N ALA A 524 25.95 17.57 22.04
CA ALA A 524 26.97 18.59 22.22
C ALA A 524 27.46 18.60 23.68
N ALA A 525 28.76 18.70 23.89
CA ALA A 525 29.31 18.90 25.23
C ALA A 525 28.92 20.27 25.77
N GLY A 526 28.61 20.36 27.08
CA GLY A 526 28.32 21.62 27.74
C GLY A 526 26.84 22.05 27.71
N ILE A 527 25.93 21.15 27.29
CA ILE A 527 24.48 21.38 27.39
C ILE A 527 24.14 21.64 28.86
N ALA A 528 23.33 22.68 29.12
CA ALA A 528 23.06 23.15 30.48
C ALA A 528 22.45 22.06 31.38
N ASP A 529 21.52 21.28 30.83
CA ASP A 529 20.86 20.18 31.54
C ASP A 529 21.82 19.01 31.82
N GLU A 530 22.97 18.97 31.15
CA GLU A 530 23.98 17.90 31.22
C GLU A 530 25.25 18.24 31.95
N THR A 531 25.35 19.49 32.35
CA THR A 531 26.60 20.01 32.86
C THR A 531 26.51 20.23 34.35
N SER A 532 27.36 19.52 35.09
CA SER A 532 27.52 19.65 36.53
C SER A 532 28.71 20.54 36.86
N LEU A 533 28.49 21.56 37.70
CA LEU A 533 29.57 22.19 38.45
C LEU A 533 29.79 21.41 39.75
N VAL A 534 30.93 20.74 39.86
CA VAL A 534 31.34 20.06 41.08
C VAL A 534 32.31 20.93 41.83
N GLY A 535 31.89 21.43 42.99
CA GLY A 535 32.77 22.12 43.93
C GLY A 535 33.71 21.13 44.64
N PRO A 536 34.83 21.61 45.20
CA PRO A 536 35.63 20.80 46.11
C PRO A 536 34.81 20.43 47.35
N ARG A 537 35.30 19.46 48.14
CA ARG A 537 34.63 19.07 49.39
C ARG A 537 34.50 20.29 50.32
N PRO A 538 33.33 20.51 50.96
CA PRO A 538 33.18 21.55 51.96
C PRO A 538 34.22 21.41 53.07
N VAL A 539 34.82 22.53 53.43
CA VAL A 539 35.81 22.61 54.51
C VAL A 539 35.23 23.48 55.62
N ALA A 540 35.42 23.05 56.87
CA ALA A 540 35.02 23.84 58.03
C ALA A 540 35.88 25.12 58.13
N VAL A 541 35.27 26.27 57.83
CA VAL A 541 35.84 27.60 58.10
C VAL A 541 35.17 28.16 59.35
N PRO A 542 35.93 28.62 60.36
CA PRO A 542 35.38 29.25 61.57
C PRO A 542 34.39 30.38 61.26
N GLN A 543 33.44 30.64 62.16
CA GLN A 543 32.46 31.72 61.98
C GLN A 543 33.13 33.12 61.95
N HIS A 544 34.18 33.31 62.74
CA HIS A 544 34.95 34.55 62.81
C HIS A 544 36.43 34.26 62.58
N PRO A 545 36.86 34.02 61.32
CA PRO A 545 38.24 33.67 61.04
C PRO A 545 39.15 34.86 61.33
N ARG A 546 40.36 34.59 61.80
CA ARG A 546 41.43 35.57 62.01
C ARG A 546 42.68 35.04 61.34
N VAL A 547 43.55 35.94 60.88
CA VAL A 547 44.91 35.58 60.44
C VAL A 547 45.90 36.19 61.41
N ASP A 548 46.88 35.40 61.86
CA ASP A 548 48.00 35.93 62.63
C ASP A 548 49.14 36.27 61.68
N THR A 549 49.20 37.53 61.27
CA THR A 549 50.21 38.07 60.35
C THR A 549 51.00 39.22 60.98
N GLY A 550 50.93 39.38 62.30
CA GLY A 550 51.55 40.46 63.07
C GLY A 550 52.73 40.07 63.97
N GLY A 551 53.12 38.78 63.99
CA GLY A 551 54.34 38.29 64.68
C GLY A 551 54.11 37.70 66.08
N SER A 552 52.95 37.95 66.70
CA SER A 552 52.82 37.91 68.16
C SER A 552 52.74 36.53 68.85
N ARG A 553 52.71 35.38 68.16
CA ARG A 553 52.68 34.04 68.80
C ARG A 553 53.36 32.89 68.02
N PRO A 554 53.78 31.79 68.69
CA PRO A 554 54.43 30.66 68.02
C PRO A 554 53.44 29.81 67.22
N GLY A 555 53.63 29.77 65.90
CA GLY A 555 53.11 28.70 65.04
C GLY A 555 54.24 27.75 64.69
N SER A 556 54.16 26.49 65.10
CA SER A 556 55.11 25.45 64.74
C SER A 556 54.89 25.02 63.28
N PRO A 557 55.85 25.20 62.36
CA PRO A 557 55.72 24.72 61.00
C PRO A 557 55.87 23.21 60.94
N ARG A 558 55.06 22.53 60.10
CA ARG A 558 55.39 21.20 59.60
C ARG A 558 56.03 21.36 58.22
N PRO A 559 57.29 20.92 57.99
CA PRO A 559 57.91 21.06 56.68
C PRO A 559 57.12 20.27 55.64
N ALA A 560 56.73 20.94 54.56
CA ALA A 560 56.11 20.31 53.40
C ALA A 560 57.22 19.72 52.50
N ARG A 561 56.95 18.56 51.88
CA ARG A 561 57.80 18.00 50.82
C ARG A 561 57.60 18.85 49.55
N GLY A 562 58.68 19.41 49.03
CA GLY A 562 58.69 20.32 47.87
C GLY A 562 58.48 21.78 48.25
N THR A 563 59.43 22.65 47.89
CA THR A 563 59.36 24.09 48.19
C THR A 563 58.60 24.83 47.09
N SER A 564 57.29 25.00 47.28
CA SER A 564 56.52 25.95 46.46
C SER A 564 56.97 27.39 46.77
N THR A 565 56.91 28.32 45.81
CA THR A 565 57.27 29.73 46.01
C THR A 565 56.21 30.68 45.44
N VAL A 566 55.98 31.82 46.07
CA VAL A 566 55.14 32.91 45.55
C VAL A 566 56.01 34.12 45.26
N ALA A 567 55.78 34.76 44.12
CA ALA A 567 56.48 35.96 43.69
C ALA A 567 55.54 37.01 43.11
N LEU A 568 55.74 38.27 43.48
CA LEU A 568 55.12 39.45 42.86
C LEU A 568 56.25 40.33 42.28
N PRO A 569 56.65 40.12 41.02
CA PRO A 569 57.88 40.70 40.46
C PRO A 569 57.97 42.23 40.57
N ARG A 570 56.88 42.95 40.29
CA ARG A 570 56.85 44.43 40.40
C ARG A 570 57.17 44.92 41.81
N LEU A 571 56.82 44.13 42.82
CA LEU A 571 57.06 44.46 44.22
C LEU A 571 58.43 43.97 44.71
N GLY A 572 59.16 43.16 43.93
CA GLY A 572 60.35 42.45 44.42
C GLY A 572 60.04 41.57 45.64
N LEU A 573 58.83 41.02 45.71
CA LEU A 573 58.39 40.12 46.78
C LEU A 573 58.55 38.69 46.30
N THR A 574 59.29 37.88 47.07
CA THR A 574 59.42 36.43 46.88
C THR A 574 59.39 35.73 48.23
N ALA A 575 58.58 34.68 48.37
CA ALA A 575 58.48 33.89 49.59
C ALA A 575 58.28 32.39 49.30
N THR A 576 58.87 31.52 50.11
CA THR A 576 58.62 30.08 50.10
C THR A 576 57.28 29.78 50.79
N LEU A 577 56.50 28.86 50.24
CA LEU A 577 55.20 28.46 50.77
C LEU A 577 55.33 27.20 51.64
N THR A 578 54.66 27.22 52.79
CA THR A 578 54.51 26.06 53.67
C THR A 578 53.04 25.86 54.03
N GLY A 579 52.59 24.62 54.20
CA GLY A 579 51.21 24.34 54.60
C GLY A 579 50.88 24.87 56.00
N VAL A 580 49.75 25.54 56.15
CA VAL A 580 49.19 26.01 57.43
C VAL A 580 47.72 25.62 57.56
N ALA A 581 47.24 25.40 58.78
CA ALA A 581 45.84 25.07 59.06
C ALA A 581 45.28 25.99 60.15
N PHE A 582 43.95 26.04 60.27
CA PHE A 582 43.32 26.77 61.36
C PHE A 582 43.63 26.12 62.71
N HIS A 583 44.03 26.92 63.69
CA HIS A 583 44.07 26.56 65.10
C HIS A 583 42.95 27.35 65.81
N GLY A 584 41.85 26.67 66.11
CA GLY A 584 40.60 27.34 66.51
C GLY A 584 40.11 28.28 65.40
N ALA A 585 40.02 29.58 65.70
CA ALA A 585 39.61 30.61 64.74
C ALA A 585 40.77 31.23 63.94
N VAL A 586 42.03 30.89 64.26
CA VAL A 586 43.21 31.60 63.74
C VAL A 586 43.94 30.78 62.69
N LEU A 587 44.19 31.36 61.52
CA LEU A 587 45.10 30.83 60.51
C LEU A 587 46.48 31.53 60.65
N PRO A 588 47.54 30.82 61.08
CA PRO A 588 48.84 31.43 61.35
C PRO A 588 49.61 31.72 60.06
N ALA A 589 50.43 32.78 60.06
CA ALA A 589 51.52 32.93 59.11
C ALA A 589 52.83 32.33 59.68
N PRO A 590 53.69 31.73 58.83
CA PRO A 590 55.01 31.27 59.25
C PRO A 590 55.95 32.44 59.57
N ARG A 591 56.78 32.31 60.62
CA ARG A 591 57.68 33.37 61.12
C ARG A 591 58.79 33.81 60.16
N GLY A 592 59.22 32.95 59.23
CA GLY A 592 60.36 33.24 58.36
C GLY A 592 60.14 34.51 57.52
N ALA A 593 61.11 35.41 57.50
CA ALA A 593 61.01 36.69 56.76
C ALA A 593 60.82 36.51 55.24
N ARG A 594 61.07 35.30 54.71
CA ARG A 594 60.81 34.90 53.32
C ARG A 594 59.92 33.67 53.23
N THR A 595 59.06 33.44 54.23
CA THR A 595 58.16 32.28 54.29
C THR A 595 56.71 32.74 54.45
N ALA A 596 55.81 32.18 53.64
CA ALA A 596 54.38 32.42 53.69
C ALA A 596 53.61 31.10 53.85
N GLY A 597 52.44 31.17 54.47
CA GLY A 597 51.58 30.03 54.73
C GLY A 597 50.59 29.84 53.59
N GLN A 598 50.50 28.65 53.04
CA GLN A 598 49.39 28.23 52.19
C GLN A 598 48.37 27.46 53.04
N TRP A 599 47.11 27.89 53.04
CA TRP A 599 46.07 27.18 53.77
C TRP A 599 45.85 25.78 53.20
N ALA A 600 46.14 24.75 54.00
CA ALA A 600 46.18 23.35 53.58
C ALA A 600 44.82 22.79 53.15
N HIS A 601 43.72 23.36 53.65
CA HIS A 601 42.36 22.99 53.25
C HIS A 601 41.76 23.94 52.20
N GLY A 602 42.51 24.94 51.75
CA GLY A 602 42.11 25.75 50.60
C GLY A 602 42.32 24.99 49.30
N ALA A 603 41.84 25.55 48.20
CA ALA A 603 42.05 24.98 46.88
C ALA A 603 43.55 24.86 46.59
N PRO A 604 44.06 23.69 46.16
CA PRO A 604 45.44 23.56 45.73
C PRO A 604 45.71 24.44 44.51
N LEU A 605 47.00 24.67 44.21
CA LEU A 605 47.39 25.63 43.19
C LEU A 605 46.90 25.27 41.79
N ASP A 606 46.73 23.99 41.50
CA ASP A 606 46.24 23.41 40.24
C ASP A 606 44.72 23.22 40.19
N ALA A 607 43.99 23.51 41.28
CA ALA A 607 42.54 23.35 41.33
C ALA A 607 41.83 24.15 40.24
N LEU A 608 40.73 23.62 39.71
CA LEU A 608 39.92 24.30 38.69
C LEU A 608 38.84 25.21 39.29
N VAL A 609 38.56 25.06 40.58
CA VAL A 609 37.56 25.80 41.36
C VAL A 609 38.06 25.99 42.79
N GLY A 610 37.53 27.00 43.47
CA GLY A 610 37.82 27.30 44.87
C GLY A 610 38.88 28.37 45.08
N THR A 611 39.16 28.65 46.36
CA THR A 611 40.08 29.73 46.76
C THR A 611 41.36 29.16 47.34
N THR A 612 42.50 29.47 46.71
CA THR A 612 43.82 29.30 47.32
C THR A 612 44.10 30.49 48.24
N VAL A 613 44.35 30.26 49.52
CA VAL A 613 44.64 31.34 50.49
C VAL A 613 46.09 31.28 50.92
N LEU A 614 46.80 32.39 50.75
CA LEU A 614 48.16 32.61 51.21
C LEU A 614 48.17 33.68 52.31
N THR A 615 48.91 33.43 53.39
CA THR A 615 49.05 34.33 54.54
C THR A 615 50.52 34.59 54.81
N GLY A 616 50.89 35.83 55.14
CA GLY A 616 52.29 36.19 55.38
C GLY A 616 52.42 37.40 56.28
N HIS A 617 53.45 37.41 57.11
CA HIS A 617 53.73 38.54 58.00
C HIS A 617 54.06 39.82 57.21
N VAL A 618 53.54 40.95 57.70
CA VAL A 618 53.93 42.28 57.19
C VAL A 618 55.27 42.73 57.80
N SER A 619 55.49 42.41 59.07
CA SER A 619 56.74 42.64 59.82
C SER A 619 56.95 41.53 60.86
N ASP A 620 58.17 41.38 61.36
CA ASP A 620 58.45 40.63 62.58
C ASP A 620 58.18 41.46 63.84
N ASP A 621 58.46 40.89 65.02
CA ASP A 621 58.24 41.52 66.33
C ASP A 621 59.14 42.75 66.58
N SER A 622 60.20 42.92 65.78
CA SER A 622 61.11 44.07 65.82
C SER A 622 60.83 45.08 64.69
N ASP A 623 59.65 45.00 64.07
CA ASP A 623 59.20 45.84 62.95
C ASP A 623 60.06 45.74 61.68
N ARG A 624 60.86 44.67 61.54
CA ARG A 624 61.60 44.41 60.30
C ARG A 624 60.65 43.81 59.25
N PRO A 625 60.82 44.13 57.96
CA PRO A 625 59.92 43.65 56.91
C PRO A 625 59.76 42.11 56.87
N GLY A 626 58.52 41.64 56.92
CA GLY A 626 58.15 40.23 56.78
C GLY A 626 57.91 39.81 55.32
N ALA A 627 57.52 38.55 55.12
CA ALA A 627 57.35 37.95 53.80
C ALA A 627 56.40 38.73 52.87
N PHE A 628 55.33 39.30 53.42
CA PHE A 628 54.32 40.08 52.69
C PHE A 628 54.39 41.58 52.98
N ALA A 629 55.50 42.10 53.54
CA ALA A 629 55.68 43.53 53.85
C ALA A 629 55.31 44.46 52.69
N ARG A 630 55.73 44.10 51.48
CA ARG A 630 55.55 44.89 50.25
C ARG A 630 54.16 44.76 49.63
N LEU A 631 53.30 43.87 50.14
CA LEU A 631 51.94 43.64 49.62
C LEU A 631 51.05 44.89 49.73
N ARG A 632 51.36 45.81 50.66
CA ARG A 632 50.72 47.15 50.77
C ARG A 632 50.77 47.99 49.49
N SER A 633 51.74 47.71 48.62
CA SER A 633 51.92 48.40 47.35
C SER A 633 51.28 47.66 46.18
N ALA A 634 50.61 46.51 46.42
CA ALA A 634 49.93 45.74 45.39
C ALA A 634 48.75 46.52 44.80
N ARG A 635 48.56 46.42 43.49
CA ARG A 635 47.52 47.11 42.74
C ARG A 635 46.87 46.16 41.74
N ARG A 636 45.66 46.51 41.29
CA ARG A 636 44.98 45.79 40.19
C ARG A 636 45.89 45.74 38.96
N GLY A 637 46.00 44.57 38.34
CA GLY A 637 46.86 44.30 37.20
C GLY A 637 48.21 43.67 37.55
N ASP A 638 48.63 43.70 38.82
CA ASP A 638 49.87 43.05 39.25
C ASP A 638 49.83 41.54 38.98
N VAL A 639 50.96 41.01 38.51
CA VAL A 639 51.11 39.57 38.28
C VAL A 639 51.64 38.90 39.54
N VAL A 640 50.95 37.86 39.98
CA VAL A 640 51.42 36.92 41.01
C VAL A 640 51.82 35.62 40.32
N ARG A 641 53.04 35.15 40.57
CA ARG A 641 53.52 33.85 40.12
C ARG A 641 53.62 32.94 41.33
N VAL A 642 52.96 31.79 41.29
CA VAL A 642 53.15 30.75 42.30
C VAL A 642 53.76 29.54 41.62
N VAL A 643 54.96 29.15 42.01
CA VAL A 643 55.62 27.94 41.54
C VAL A 643 55.28 26.82 42.53
N ASP A 644 54.69 25.73 42.05
CA ASP A 644 54.40 24.58 42.91
C ASP A 644 55.67 23.73 43.18
N GLY A 645 55.54 22.71 44.01
CA GLY A 645 56.64 21.80 44.34
C GLY A 645 57.14 20.94 43.17
N ALA A 646 56.41 20.92 42.05
CA ALA A 646 56.80 20.24 40.81
C ALA A 646 57.46 21.18 39.79
N GLY A 647 57.57 22.48 40.11
CA GLY A 647 58.13 23.50 39.21
C GLY A 647 57.12 24.15 38.27
N THR A 648 55.84 23.80 38.34
CA THR A 648 54.78 24.40 37.52
C THR A 648 54.54 25.84 37.94
N ILE A 649 54.56 26.77 36.98
CA ILE A 649 54.30 28.18 37.24
C ILE A 649 52.81 28.47 37.06
N HIS A 650 52.11 28.72 38.16
CA HIS A 650 50.74 29.24 38.17
C HIS A 650 50.75 30.77 38.12
N ARG A 651 50.17 31.35 37.08
CA ARG A 651 50.09 32.81 36.89
C ARG A 651 48.72 33.32 37.29
N TRP A 652 48.73 34.44 38.01
CA TRP A 652 47.54 35.11 38.48
C TRP A 652 47.66 36.61 38.25
N ARG A 653 46.54 37.28 38.06
CA ARG A 653 46.44 38.73 37.92
C ARG A 653 45.57 39.31 39.02
N VAL A 654 46.09 40.26 39.77
CA VAL A 654 45.37 40.96 40.84
C VAL A 654 44.18 41.69 40.26
N THR A 655 42.99 41.40 40.79
CA THR A 655 41.72 42.04 40.38
C THR A 655 41.25 43.05 41.41
N ARG A 656 41.53 42.81 42.70
CA ARG A 656 41.02 43.60 43.81
C ARG A 656 41.99 43.65 44.98
N THR A 657 42.10 44.81 45.61
CA THR A 657 42.86 45.02 46.85
C THR A 657 42.02 45.84 47.82
N TRP A 658 41.85 45.38 49.05
CA TRP A 658 41.10 46.11 50.08
C TRP A 658 41.54 45.73 51.48
N SER A 659 41.23 46.57 52.46
CA SER A 659 41.57 46.31 53.86
C SER A 659 40.34 46.24 54.76
N VAL A 660 40.33 45.30 55.69
CA VAL A 660 39.26 45.07 56.67
C VAL A 660 39.80 45.21 58.09
N ASP A 661 38.94 45.45 59.07
CA ASP A 661 39.31 45.33 60.48
C ASP A 661 39.85 43.91 60.75
N ARG A 662 40.93 43.78 61.53
CA ARG A 662 41.60 42.48 61.76
C ARG A 662 40.72 41.44 62.46
N HIS A 663 39.67 41.88 63.17
CA HIS A 663 38.70 41.03 63.85
C HIS A 663 37.46 40.74 63.00
N ARG A 664 37.35 41.36 61.81
CA ARG A 664 36.22 41.20 60.87
C ARG A 664 36.70 40.68 59.50
N LEU A 665 37.65 39.74 59.50
CA LEU A 665 38.06 39.08 58.26
C LEU A 665 36.87 38.29 57.69
N PRO A 666 36.43 38.56 56.45
CA PRO A 666 35.22 37.96 55.91
C PRO A 666 35.44 36.48 55.60
N ARG A 667 34.52 35.60 56.02
CA ARG A 667 34.56 34.15 55.69
C ARG A 667 34.60 33.90 54.18
N SER A 668 34.07 34.84 53.39
CA SER A 668 34.00 34.72 51.93
C SER A 668 35.36 34.58 51.26
N VAL A 669 36.48 34.95 51.89
CA VAL A 669 37.83 34.74 51.30
C VAL A 669 38.32 33.29 51.42
N PHE A 670 37.63 32.45 52.20
CA PHE A 670 37.95 31.03 52.37
C PHE A 670 36.97 30.11 51.61
N THR A 671 35.97 30.68 50.94
CA THR A 671 34.94 29.94 50.19
C THR A 671 35.56 29.07 49.10
N GLN A 672 35.09 27.82 48.98
CA GLN A 672 35.66 26.83 48.07
C GLN A 672 34.75 26.49 46.88
N ASP A 673 33.46 26.81 46.93
CA ASP A 673 32.47 26.66 45.86
C ASP A 673 32.40 27.90 44.95
N VAL A 674 33.55 28.49 44.62
CA VAL A 674 33.67 29.69 43.77
C VAL A 674 34.56 29.41 42.57
N ALA A 675 34.53 30.31 41.58
CA ALA A 675 35.51 30.31 40.51
C ALA A 675 36.94 30.37 41.10
N ARG A 676 37.89 29.72 40.43
CA ARG A 676 39.28 29.63 40.86
C ARG A 676 39.85 31.03 41.11
N ARG A 677 40.36 31.28 42.31
CA ARG A 677 41.03 32.53 42.66
C ARG A 677 42.12 32.33 43.73
N LEU A 678 43.02 33.28 43.79
CA LEU A 678 44.09 33.38 44.77
C LEU A 678 43.83 34.56 45.69
N VAL A 679 43.92 34.36 47.00
CA VAL A 679 43.81 35.42 48.00
C VAL A 679 45.08 35.47 48.83
N LEU A 680 45.74 36.63 48.87
CA LEU A 680 46.89 36.91 49.73
C LEU A 680 46.44 37.83 50.87
N ILE A 681 46.79 37.46 52.11
CA ILE A 681 46.37 38.19 53.32
C ILE A 681 47.60 38.56 54.15
N THR A 682 47.67 39.82 54.57
CA THR A 682 48.70 40.32 55.51
C THR A 682 48.12 41.40 56.44
N CYS A 683 48.88 41.80 57.46
CA CYS A 683 48.50 42.89 58.36
C CYS A 683 48.79 44.29 57.74
N THR A 684 48.00 45.29 58.12
CA THR A 684 48.19 46.70 57.73
C THR A 684 47.59 47.64 58.78
N GLY A 685 47.77 48.95 58.61
CA GLY A 685 47.28 49.96 59.57
C GLY A 685 47.99 49.85 60.91
N ARG A 686 49.31 50.08 60.89
CA ARG A 686 50.19 50.10 62.07
C ARG A 686 49.74 51.18 63.05
N VAL A 687 49.75 50.84 64.33
CA VAL A 687 49.51 51.76 65.44
C VAL A 687 50.56 51.49 66.50
N THR A 688 51.21 52.55 66.98
CA THR A 688 52.16 52.48 68.10
C THR A 688 51.39 52.48 69.41
N THR A 689 51.85 51.68 70.37
CA THR A 689 51.31 51.68 71.73
C THR A 689 52.03 52.73 72.58
N PRO A 690 51.39 53.29 73.62
CA PRO A 690 52.03 54.28 74.50
C PRO A 690 53.33 53.78 75.15
N GLY A 691 53.51 52.46 75.29
CA GLY A 691 54.72 51.83 75.85
C GLY A 691 55.82 51.49 74.83
N GLY A 692 55.80 52.08 73.63
CA GLY A 692 56.85 51.90 72.60
C GLY A 692 56.72 50.64 71.73
N GLY A 693 55.70 49.81 71.94
CA GLY A 693 55.36 48.70 71.06
C GLY A 693 54.54 49.14 69.84
N PHE A 694 54.17 48.19 68.98
CA PHE A 694 53.27 48.43 67.86
C PHE A 694 52.35 47.24 67.61
N HIS A 695 51.21 47.50 66.98
CA HIS A 695 50.31 46.47 66.47
C HIS A 695 49.61 46.93 65.20
N TYR A 696 49.11 45.95 64.45
CA TYR A 696 48.30 46.21 63.27
C TYR A 696 46.82 46.06 63.60
N ARG A 697 46.01 47.03 63.14
CA ARG A 697 44.55 47.05 63.36
C ARG A 697 43.75 46.43 62.21
N ARG A 698 44.35 46.27 61.03
CA ARG A 698 43.66 45.86 59.80
C ARG A 698 44.37 44.70 59.12
N ASN A 699 43.63 43.94 58.31
CA ASN A 699 44.20 43.01 57.34
C ASN A 699 44.04 43.59 55.93
N LEU A 700 45.10 43.56 55.14
CA LEU A 700 45.08 43.81 53.71
C LEU A 700 44.82 42.49 52.98
N ILE A 701 43.88 42.50 52.05
CA ILE A 701 43.49 41.37 51.22
C ILE A 701 43.75 41.72 49.76
N VAL A 702 44.47 40.86 49.07
CA VAL A 702 44.75 40.95 47.63
C VAL A 702 44.14 39.73 46.96
N GLU A 703 43.15 39.95 46.11
CA GLU A 703 42.49 38.91 45.31
C GLU A 703 43.03 38.94 43.88
N ALA A 704 43.33 37.76 43.35
CA ALA A 704 43.82 37.56 42.00
C ALA A 704 43.09 36.38 41.33
N VAL A 705 42.95 36.43 40.01
CA VAL A 705 42.35 35.36 39.19
C VAL A 705 43.39 34.79 38.24
N PRO A 706 43.22 33.56 37.72
CA PRO A 706 44.14 32.98 36.73
C PRO A 706 44.33 33.92 35.53
N TRP A 707 45.56 33.99 35.01
CA TRP A 707 45.93 34.87 33.90
C TRP A 707 46.83 34.18 32.86
#